data_AF-A0A366LMP8-F1
#
_entry.id   AF-A0A366LMP8-F1
#
_cell.length_a   1.000
_cell.length_b   1.000
_cell.length_c   1.000
_cell.angle_alpha   90.00
_cell.angle_beta   90.00
_cell.angle_gamma   90.00
#
_symmetry.space_group_name_H-M   'P 1'
#
loop_
_entity.id
_entity.type
_entity.pdbx_description
1 polymer ?
#
loop_
_entity_poly.entity_id
_entity_poly.type
_entity_poly.pdbx_seq_one_letter_code
_entity_poly.pdbx_strand_id
1 'polypeptide(L)'
;MKRKRTTSDRTEAVHHPPATSHPGTPVHLNGNKRRRLAGDFVPHVTVREGTITHMEFGPGRTPSPFGKEMGDHTTAWASVVDALHASLHGKTVKDSVEELRKRQSHAEAWKSDDNSTGKKLWKILASSSDPDRRDGLLKESARKVGELLDQAEDALNDSEPPDKAAGLLAEAIGRHLTYDNLLPYATVRAKSQTGSKGSGEGTARTAVLKVERNPDAPFSATGTRDNLWKLFSMEAAVREANIERVVAPNWRKGISKDIKNTRDLTDKVSGFIQSGDWPTFAKEAKTIITDAKKLAAHKRPYSALHDMTTQIIQTVGALQDLLVDTRRMSPRVLKKHADDLAEGRKAVDSLEEMLTGDPNALNDGALILAHLLYRHQTTVATAYPNAVAKSDFLTADAAEAAATRLREYLKADPQNDEAEIEQLVTRVQALHATFQPRPKVGDGSGWAASAGTGNLVITFSGKDLVIQGRAAAPDGVEGHGSHTTAWMTEVDAVHGMLATAGKAGIAAELGTQTTKALNGEPMTKLAALLPADQLNAGQLPAIFDAATSVLAAGSPEESIKAYLTFRNLLPYATVDAGDRGGHGERRGAKATTLFDAESLQAAIEQKELEPEDVREAAMRNAHDVLTASLPRWDDPVRQAAGTTATKLTEPIDTALAKTIMRVRRTEHRRIYNLGRQQPPSTK
;
A
#
# COMPACT_ATOMS: atom_id res chain seq x y z
N MET A 1 -12.90 26.06 47.87
CA MET A 1 -11.88 25.12 48.40
C MET A 1 -11.21 24.40 47.24
N LYS A 2 -9.97 24.76 46.89
CA LYS A 2 -9.19 24.14 45.81
C LYS A 2 -8.31 23.02 46.38
N ARG A 3 -8.51 21.76 45.96
CA ARG A 3 -7.59 20.65 46.26
C ARG A 3 -6.65 20.43 45.07
N LYS A 4 -5.34 20.59 45.34
CA LYS A 4 -4.23 20.18 44.47
C LYS A 4 -4.22 18.66 44.34
N ARG A 5 -4.07 18.13 43.12
CA ARG A 5 -3.63 16.75 42.85
C ARG A 5 -2.17 16.80 42.42
N THR A 6 -1.32 16.12 43.17
CA THR A 6 0.09 15.84 42.88
C THR A 6 0.18 14.60 42.00
N THR A 7 0.93 14.69 40.91
CA THR A 7 1.38 13.55 40.10
C THR A 7 2.83 13.24 40.46
N SER A 8 3.06 12.23 41.30
CA SER A 8 4.26 11.40 41.26
C SER A 8 3.82 9.99 40.94
N ASP A 9 4.42 9.41 39.90
CA ASP A 9 5.00 8.07 39.93
C ASP A 9 5.35 7.72 38.48
N ARG A 10 6.64 7.94 38.19
CA ARG A 10 7.30 7.65 36.93
C ARG A 10 7.95 6.29 37.13
N THR A 11 7.46 5.28 36.41
CA THR A 11 8.02 3.94 36.40
C THR A 11 9.43 3.95 35.82
N GLU A 12 10.37 3.38 36.57
CA GLU A 12 11.75 3.13 36.17
C GLU A 12 11.80 2.09 35.04
N ALA A 13 12.47 2.44 33.95
CA ALA A 13 12.80 1.51 32.89
C ALA A 13 14.08 0.74 33.26
N VAL A 14 13.96 -0.57 33.45
CA VAL A 14 15.09 -1.47 33.66
C VAL A 14 15.84 -1.64 32.34
N HIS A 15 17.09 -1.16 32.30
CA HIS A 15 18.03 -1.42 31.20
C HIS A 15 18.58 -2.85 31.30
N HIS A 16 18.34 -3.67 30.28
CA HIS A 16 19.07 -4.92 30.09
C HIS A 16 20.38 -4.68 29.30
N PRO A 17 21.51 -5.28 29.70
CA PRO A 17 22.76 -5.20 28.96
C PRO A 17 22.76 -6.08 27.69
N PRO A 18 23.59 -5.76 26.68
CA PRO A 18 23.63 -6.49 25.41
C PRO A 18 24.33 -7.86 25.57
N ALA A 19 23.73 -8.88 24.95
CA ALA A 19 24.29 -10.22 24.89
C ALA A 19 25.55 -10.28 24.01
N THR A 20 26.64 -10.79 24.59
CA THR A 20 27.89 -11.10 23.90
C THR A 20 27.75 -12.33 23.01
N SER A 21 28.25 -12.22 21.77
CA SER A 21 28.32 -13.30 20.78
C SER A 21 29.37 -14.36 21.14
N HIS A 22 28.99 -15.62 21.19
CA HIS A 22 29.92 -16.76 21.14
C HIS A 22 30.11 -17.27 19.70
N PRO A 23 31.34 -17.63 19.29
CA PRO A 23 31.60 -18.26 18.00
C PRO A 23 31.57 -19.80 18.12
N GLY A 24 31.03 -20.46 17.10
CA GLY A 24 31.39 -21.84 16.74
C GLY A 24 30.44 -22.93 17.21
N THR A 25 29.50 -23.34 16.35
CA THR A 25 29.11 -24.76 16.21
C THR A 25 28.56 -25.00 14.79
N PRO A 26 28.93 -26.11 14.12
CA PRO A 26 28.51 -26.36 12.74
C PRO A 26 27.04 -26.80 12.72
N VAL A 27 26.22 -26.08 11.95
CA VAL A 27 24.82 -26.45 11.73
C VAL A 27 24.77 -27.62 10.75
N HIS A 28 24.39 -28.80 11.27
CA HIS A 28 23.94 -29.91 10.44
C HIS A 28 22.72 -29.48 9.61
N LEU A 29 22.89 -29.49 8.29
CA LEU A 29 21.84 -29.34 7.30
C LEU A 29 20.90 -30.55 7.39
N ASN A 30 19.76 -30.40 8.06
CA ASN A 30 18.69 -31.37 8.05
C ASN A 30 17.64 -30.96 7.00
N GLY A 31 17.39 -31.85 6.05
CA GLY A 31 16.63 -31.58 4.83
C GLY A 31 15.11 -31.43 5.01
N ASN A 32 14.52 -30.76 4.02
CA ASN A 32 13.12 -30.84 3.58
C ASN A 32 11.99 -30.40 4.52
N LYS A 33 12.14 -29.22 5.13
CA LYS A 33 11.02 -28.27 5.29
C LYS A 33 11.51 -26.87 4.94
N ARG A 34 11.41 -26.47 3.66
CA ARG A 34 11.55 -25.05 3.28
C ARG A 34 10.41 -24.29 3.95
N ARG A 35 10.65 -23.76 5.16
CA ARG A 35 9.87 -22.63 5.66
C ARG A 35 10.01 -21.56 4.59
N ARG A 36 8.91 -21.25 3.88
CA ARG A 36 8.85 -20.04 3.04
C ARG A 36 9.32 -18.89 3.93
N LEU A 37 10.34 -18.16 3.47
CA LEU A 37 10.83 -17.01 4.21
C LEU A 37 9.63 -16.07 4.35
N ALA A 38 9.38 -15.56 5.55
CA ALA A 38 8.38 -14.51 5.73
C ALA A 38 8.74 -13.36 4.78
N GLY A 39 7.93 -13.12 3.74
CA GLY A 39 8.22 -12.14 2.69
C GLY A 39 8.16 -12.62 1.23
N ASP A 40 7.81 -13.87 0.94
CA ASP A 40 7.58 -14.29 -0.45
C ASP A 40 6.23 -13.71 -0.97
N PHE A 41 6.33 -12.65 -1.79
CA PHE A 41 5.21 -12.06 -2.52
C PHE A 41 4.84 -12.96 -3.71
N VAL A 42 3.95 -13.92 -3.49
CA VAL A 42 3.48 -14.88 -4.51
C VAL A 42 1.96 -14.74 -4.64
N PRO A 43 1.43 -14.40 -5.82
CA PRO A 43 -0.01 -14.37 -6.03
C PRO A 43 -0.63 -15.77 -5.97
N HIS A 44 -1.93 -15.83 -5.75
CA HIS A 44 -2.74 -16.98 -6.13
C HIS A 44 -3.21 -16.79 -7.57
N VAL A 45 -2.97 -17.79 -8.43
CA VAL A 45 -3.39 -17.80 -9.83
C VAL A 45 -4.52 -18.83 -9.97
N THR A 46 -5.68 -18.39 -10.42
CA THR A 46 -6.83 -19.27 -10.67
C THR A 46 -6.88 -19.64 -12.15
N VAL A 47 -6.85 -20.94 -12.42
CA VAL A 47 -6.95 -21.50 -13.77
C VAL A 47 -8.30 -22.16 -13.94
N ARG A 48 -9.03 -21.82 -15.02
CA ARG A 48 -10.28 -22.49 -15.43
C ARG A 48 -10.17 -22.85 -16.89
N GLU A 49 -10.48 -24.10 -17.22
CA GLU A 49 -10.41 -24.61 -18.59
C GLU A 49 -9.02 -24.36 -19.24
N GLY A 50 -7.95 -24.45 -18.44
CA GLY A 50 -6.57 -24.22 -18.88
C GLY A 50 -6.17 -22.75 -19.06
N THR A 51 -7.07 -21.80 -18.79
CA THR A 51 -6.82 -20.34 -18.92
C THR A 51 -6.75 -19.64 -17.56
N ILE A 52 -5.93 -18.58 -17.47
CA ILE A 52 -5.87 -17.73 -16.28
C ILE A 52 -7.11 -16.84 -16.25
N THR A 53 -7.94 -17.05 -15.24
CA THR A 53 -9.17 -16.26 -15.06
C THR A 53 -9.06 -15.24 -13.93
N HIS A 54 -8.12 -15.46 -13.00
CA HIS A 54 -7.95 -14.57 -11.88
C HIS A 54 -6.54 -14.62 -11.28
N MET A 55 -6.08 -13.49 -10.75
CA MET A 55 -4.86 -13.36 -9.98
C MET A 55 -5.11 -12.54 -8.73
N GLU A 56 -4.73 -13.08 -7.58
CA GLU A 56 -4.92 -12.46 -6.27
C GLU A 56 -3.60 -12.25 -5.56
N PHE A 57 -3.38 -11.04 -5.08
CA PHE A 57 -2.15 -10.67 -4.39
C PHE A 57 -2.42 -10.46 -2.91
N GLY A 58 -1.70 -11.21 -2.08
CA GLY A 58 -1.73 -11.01 -0.64
C GLY A 58 -1.18 -9.66 -0.18
N PRO A 59 -1.30 -9.31 1.12
CA PRO A 59 -0.63 -8.17 1.75
C PRO A 59 0.89 -8.34 1.83
N GLY A 60 1.43 -9.46 1.36
CA GLY A 60 2.86 -9.59 1.14
C GLY A 60 3.37 -8.42 0.33
N ARG A 61 4.62 -8.01 0.58
CA ARG A 61 5.28 -6.97 -0.19
C ARG A 61 6.53 -7.56 -0.79
N THR A 62 6.88 -7.07 -1.97
CA THR A 62 8.20 -7.33 -2.53
C THR A 62 9.26 -6.78 -1.56
N PRO A 63 10.45 -7.40 -1.48
CA PRO A 63 11.57 -6.86 -0.72
C PRO A 63 11.85 -5.40 -1.09
N SER A 64 12.02 -4.54 -0.08
CA SER A 64 12.39 -3.14 -0.31
C SER A 64 13.83 -3.05 -0.84
N PRO A 65 14.11 -2.22 -1.87
CA PRO A 65 15.47 -1.94 -2.29
C PRO A 65 16.32 -1.28 -1.19
N PHE A 66 15.67 -0.69 -0.18
CA PHE A 66 16.30 -0.04 0.97
C PHE A 66 16.32 -0.94 2.23
N GLY A 67 15.91 -2.20 2.09
CA GLY A 67 15.96 -3.19 3.15
C GLY A 67 14.80 -3.15 4.13
N LYS A 68 15.08 -2.70 5.35
CA LYS A 68 14.04 -2.58 6.38
C LYS A 68 13.22 -1.29 6.22
N GLU A 69 13.77 -0.32 5.50
CA GLU A 69 13.11 0.95 5.24
C GLU A 69 12.10 0.83 4.11
N MET A 70 10.96 1.49 4.29
CA MET A 70 9.92 1.58 3.26
C MET A 70 10.32 2.62 2.20
N GLY A 71 10.04 2.30 0.94
CA GLY A 71 10.13 3.25 -0.17
C GLY A 71 8.75 3.72 -0.62
N ASP A 72 8.73 4.82 -1.38
CA ASP A 72 7.57 5.26 -2.14
C ASP A 72 7.65 4.66 -3.54
N HIS A 73 6.55 4.06 -4.01
CA HIS A 73 6.45 3.67 -5.41
C HIS A 73 6.13 4.90 -6.26
N THR A 74 6.82 5.09 -7.37
CA THR A 74 6.56 6.21 -8.30
C THR A 74 5.28 5.97 -9.10
N THR A 75 5.02 4.72 -9.50
CA THR A 75 3.72 4.27 -9.99
C THR A 75 3.04 3.43 -8.91
N ALA A 76 1.74 3.63 -8.69
CA ALA A 76 0.91 2.82 -7.83
C ALA A 76 1.22 1.33 -7.98
N TRP A 77 1.56 0.67 -6.87
CA TRP A 77 1.92 -0.75 -6.90
C TRP A 77 0.77 -1.59 -7.42
N ALA A 78 -0.46 -1.21 -7.06
CA ALA A 78 -1.65 -1.88 -7.54
C ALA A 78 -1.80 -1.79 -9.07
N SER A 79 -1.39 -0.68 -9.70
CA SER A 79 -1.44 -0.55 -11.17
C SER A 79 -0.38 -1.40 -11.87
N VAL A 80 0.79 -1.57 -11.28
CA VAL A 80 1.83 -2.48 -11.81
C VAL A 80 1.33 -3.93 -11.78
N VAL A 81 0.75 -4.33 -10.65
CA VAL A 81 0.11 -5.64 -10.45
C VAL A 81 -1.04 -5.85 -11.44
N ASP A 82 -1.92 -4.86 -11.57
CA ASP A 82 -3.07 -4.91 -12.46
C ASP A 82 -2.66 -4.99 -13.94
N ALA A 83 -1.60 -4.29 -14.35
CA ALA A 83 -1.07 -4.36 -15.71
C ALA A 83 -0.56 -5.78 -16.04
N LEU A 84 0.08 -6.45 -15.08
CA LEU A 84 0.51 -7.83 -15.26
C LEU A 84 -0.70 -8.77 -15.32
N HIS A 85 -1.66 -8.62 -14.41
CA HIS A 85 -2.89 -9.41 -14.44
C HIS A 85 -3.64 -9.24 -15.76
N ALA A 86 -3.82 -8.01 -16.23
CA ALA A 86 -4.46 -7.69 -17.50
C ALA A 86 -3.79 -8.40 -18.68
N SER A 87 -2.46 -8.55 -18.65
CA SER A 87 -1.68 -9.18 -19.71
C SER A 87 -1.72 -10.71 -19.73
N LEU A 88 -2.05 -11.33 -18.59
CA LEU A 88 -2.13 -12.78 -18.43
C LEU A 88 -3.57 -13.29 -18.44
N HIS A 89 -4.54 -12.43 -18.13
CA HIS A 89 -5.96 -12.78 -18.09
C HIS A 89 -6.47 -13.30 -19.44
N GLY A 90 -7.19 -14.42 -19.41
CA GLY A 90 -7.73 -15.11 -20.58
C GLY A 90 -6.72 -15.93 -21.38
N LYS A 91 -5.41 -15.83 -21.07
CA LYS A 91 -4.38 -16.63 -21.72
C LYS A 91 -4.31 -18.05 -21.15
N THR A 92 -3.90 -19.01 -21.95
CA THR A 92 -3.58 -20.35 -21.44
C THR A 92 -2.39 -20.27 -20.47
N VAL A 93 -2.21 -21.26 -19.60
CA VAL A 93 -1.02 -21.32 -18.72
C VAL A 93 0.27 -21.26 -19.55
N LYS A 94 0.30 -21.95 -20.69
CA LYS A 94 1.43 -21.94 -21.63
C LYS A 94 1.71 -20.55 -22.20
N ASP A 95 0.69 -19.89 -22.75
CA ASP A 95 0.84 -18.54 -23.32
C ASP A 95 1.21 -17.51 -22.24
N SER A 96 0.80 -17.75 -20.99
CA SER A 96 1.13 -16.90 -19.85
C SER A 96 2.58 -17.06 -19.41
N VAL A 97 3.14 -18.28 -19.47
CA VAL A 97 4.58 -18.53 -19.28
C VAL A 97 5.39 -17.78 -20.33
N GLU A 98 5.00 -17.85 -21.60
CA GLU A 98 5.67 -17.13 -22.68
C GLU A 98 5.55 -15.60 -22.55
N GLU A 99 4.37 -15.10 -22.19
CA GLU A 99 4.14 -13.66 -21.93
C GLU A 99 5.01 -13.15 -20.79
N LEU A 100 5.07 -13.88 -19.67
CA LEU A 100 5.90 -13.49 -18.53
C LEU A 100 7.40 -13.54 -18.88
N ARG A 101 7.82 -14.52 -19.69
CA ARG A 101 9.20 -14.60 -20.23
C ARG A 101 9.53 -13.36 -21.06
N LYS A 102 8.65 -12.96 -22.00
CA LYS A 102 8.82 -11.75 -22.83
C LYS A 102 8.96 -10.49 -21.98
N ARG A 103 8.11 -10.35 -20.95
CA ARG A 103 8.16 -9.21 -20.01
C ARG A 103 9.43 -9.17 -19.20
N GLN A 104 9.86 -10.32 -18.66
CA GLN A 104 11.11 -10.42 -17.92
C GLN A 104 12.30 -10.09 -18.82
N SER A 105 12.36 -10.61 -20.06
CA SER A 105 13.42 -10.28 -21.01
C SER A 105 13.45 -8.79 -21.36
N HIS A 106 12.29 -8.15 -21.50
CA HIS A 106 12.21 -6.69 -21.72
C HIS A 106 12.74 -5.90 -20.51
N ALA A 107 12.37 -6.31 -19.29
CA ALA A 107 12.85 -5.69 -18.06
C ALA A 107 14.37 -5.88 -17.86
N GLU A 108 14.93 -7.01 -18.30
CA GLU A 108 16.38 -7.27 -18.26
C GLU A 108 17.17 -6.52 -19.32
N ALA A 109 16.64 -6.43 -20.55
CA ALA A 109 17.25 -5.69 -21.65
C ALA A 109 17.51 -4.23 -21.29
N TRP A 110 16.64 -3.67 -20.44
CA TRP A 110 16.77 -2.33 -19.87
C TRP A 110 18.09 -2.12 -19.10
N LYS A 111 18.71 -3.16 -18.53
CA LYS A 111 19.97 -3.05 -17.79
C LYS A 111 21.19 -3.55 -18.58
N SER A 112 21.00 -4.54 -19.45
CA SER A 112 22.10 -5.23 -20.12
C SER A 112 22.67 -4.47 -21.33
N ASP A 113 21.89 -3.62 -22.00
CA ASP A 113 22.36 -2.78 -23.11
C ASP A 113 22.97 -1.47 -22.56
N ASP A 114 24.24 -1.22 -22.88
CA ASP A 114 24.97 -0.03 -22.40
C ASP A 114 24.41 1.31 -22.91
N ASN A 115 23.65 1.28 -24.00
CA ASN A 115 23.00 2.44 -24.60
C ASN A 115 21.54 2.61 -24.17
N SER A 116 20.97 1.60 -23.49
CA SER A 116 19.59 1.64 -23.02
C SER A 116 19.35 2.81 -22.06
N THR A 117 18.11 3.28 -22.04
CA THR A 117 17.63 4.24 -21.03
C THR A 117 17.92 3.74 -19.62
N GLY A 118 17.83 2.44 -19.39
CA GLY A 118 18.02 1.89 -18.07
C GLY A 118 19.45 1.84 -17.57
N LYS A 119 20.41 1.55 -18.45
CA LYS A 119 21.81 1.72 -18.09
C LYS A 119 22.13 3.18 -17.73
N LYS A 120 21.56 4.15 -18.47
CA LYS A 120 21.72 5.58 -18.16
C LYS A 120 21.14 5.92 -16.79
N LEU A 121 19.92 5.50 -16.51
CA LEU A 121 19.27 5.68 -15.19
C LEU A 121 20.02 4.96 -14.07
N TRP A 122 20.59 3.78 -14.34
CA TRP A 122 21.44 3.07 -13.38
C TRP A 122 22.72 3.85 -13.07
N LYS A 123 23.35 4.47 -14.07
CA LYS A 123 24.52 5.35 -13.88
C LYS A 123 24.17 6.58 -13.06
N ILE A 124 23.00 7.20 -13.29
CA ILE A 124 22.52 8.33 -12.48
C ILE A 124 22.27 7.88 -11.03
N LEU A 125 21.64 6.72 -10.82
CA LEU A 125 21.45 6.13 -9.50
C LEU A 125 22.77 5.79 -8.80
N ALA A 126 23.83 5.47 -9.55
CA ALA A 126 25.13 5.08 -9.01
C ALA A 126 25.88 6.18 -8.26
N SER A 127 25.39 7.42 -8.32
CA SER A 127 25.84 8.48 -7.41
C SER A 127 25.35 8.29 -5.96
N SER A 128 24.50 7.29 -5.70
CA SER A 128 24.01 6.88 -4.37
C SER A 128 24.60 5.53 -3.91
N SER A 129 24.47 5.20 -2.62
CA SER A 129 24.90 3.92 -2.03
C SER A 129 23.97 2.73 -2.31
N ASP A 130 22.92 2.92 -3.10
CA ASP A 130 21.88 1.91 -3.38
C ASP A 130 22.18 0.85 -4.48
N PRO A 131 23.08 1.04 -5.47
CA PRO A 131 23.23 0.11 -6.60
C PRO A 131 23.66 -1.30 -6.25
N ASP A 132 24.67 -1.47 -5.37
CA ASP A 132 25.26 -2.80 -5.10
C ASP A 132 24.24 -3.76 -4.50
N ARG A 133 23.41 -3.23 -3.61
CA ARG A 133 22.32 -4.00 -2.99
C ARG A 133 21.26 -4.40 -4.01
N ARG A 134 20.86 -3.47 -4.89
CA ARG A 134 19.86 -3.75 -5.93
C ARG A 134 20.40 -4.75 -6.95
N ASP A 135 21.68 -4.66 -7.31
CA ASP A 135 22.30 -5.54 -8.31
C ASP A 135 22.20 -7.02 -7.94
N GLY A 136 22.56 -7.37 -6.70
CA GLY A 136 22.46 -8.74 -6.20
C GLY A 136 21.03 -9.26 -6.21
N LEU A 137 20.07 -8.46 -5.72
CA LEU A 137 18.66 -8.84 -5.67
C LEU A 137 18.03 -8.96 -7.07
N LEU A 138 18.41 -8.10 -8.02
CA LEU A 138 17.98 -8.17 -9.42
C LEU A 138 18.48 -9.44 -10.09
N LYS A 139 19.77 -9.76 -9.96
CA LYS A 139 20.37 -10.98 -10.51
C LYS A 139 19.71 -12.23 -9.94
N GLU A 140 19.48 -12.26 -8.64
CA GLU A 140 18.80 -13.38 -7.99
C GLU A 140 17.36 -13.53 -8.47
N SER A 141 16.62 -12.42 -8.57
CA SER A 141 15.21 -12.43 -9.01
C SER A 141 15.10 -12.87 -10.47
N ALA A 142 15.91 -12.32 -11.38
CA ALA A 142 15.96 -12.72 -12.79
C ALA A 142 16.22 -14.23 -12.97
N ARG A 143 17.26 -14.74 -12.31
CA ARG A 143 17.59 -16.18 -12.34
C ARG A 143 16.41 -17.03 -11.88
N LYS A 144 15.78 -16.66 -10.76
CA LYS A 144 14.62 -17.40 -10.22
C LYS A 144 13.42 -17.35 -11.15
N VAL A 145 13.15 -16.21 -11.81
CA VAL A 145 12.08 -16.13 -12.81
C VAL A 145 12.35 -17.12 -13.94
N GLY A 146 13.56 -17.11 -14.52
CA GLY A 146 13.95 -18.04 -15.58
C GLY A 146 13.77 -19.51 -15.17
N GLU A 147 14.34 -19.90 -14.02
CA GLU A 147 14.25 -21.27 -13.49
C GLU A 147 12.81 -21.74 -13.27
N LEU A 148 11.94 -20.86 -12.75
CA LEU A 148 10.53 -21.19 -12.50
C LEU A 148 9.72 -21.28 -13.79
N LEU A 149 10.02 -20.44 -14.78
CA LEU A 149 9.37 -20.49 -16.09
C LEU A 149 9.78 -21.74 -16.88
N ASP A 150 11.06 -22.12 -16.83
CA ASP A 150 11.55 -23.36 -17.44
C ASP A 150 10.87 -24.58 -16.79
N GLN A 151 10.78 -24.62 -15.45
CA GLN A 151 10.06 -25.70 -14.75
C GLN A 151 8.56 -25.73 -15.06
N ALA A 152 7.92 -24.57 -15.24
CA ALA A 152 6.51 -24.50 -15.60
C ALA A 152 6.27 -25.03 -17.01
N GLU A 153 7.19 -24.74 -17.94
CA GLU A 153 7.19 -25.25 -19.31
C GLU A 153 7.40 -26.76 -19.36
N ASP A 154 8.36 -27.29 -18.60
CA ASP A 154 8.59 -28.73 -18.46
C ASP A 154 7.34 -29.45 -17.93
N ALA A 155 6.71 -28.91 -16.87
CA ALA A 155 5.47 -29.48 -16.31
C ALA A 155 4.31 -29.54 -17.34
N LEU A 156 4.22 -28.53 -18.21
CA LEU A 156 3.24 -28.52 -19.31
C LEU A 156 3.54 -29.57 -20.38
N ASN A 157 4.83 -29.80 -20.69
CA ASN A 157 5.26 -30.77 -21.70
C ASN A 157 5.16 -32.22 -21.22
N ASP A 158 5.44 -32.47 -19.94
CA ASP A 158 5.43 -33.79 -19.33
C ASP A 158 4.02 -34.29 -18.94
N SER A 159 2.98 -33.57 -19.36
CA SER A 159 1.57 -33.86 -19.03
C SER A 159 1.30 -33.96 -17.52
N GLU A 160 2.02 -33.17 -16.72
CA GLU A 160 1.76 -33.06 -15.29
C GLU A 160 0.41 -32.35 -15.03
N PRO A 161 -0.16 -32.47 -13.82
CA PRO A 161 -1.38 -31.75 -13.47
C PRO A 161 -1.23 -30.24 -13.74
N PRO A 162 -2.18 -29.60 -14.46
CA PRO A 162 -2.11 -28.17 -14.79
C PRO A 162 -1.85 -27.25 -13.60
N ASP A 163 -2.32 -27.63 -12.42
CA ASP A 163 -2.11 -26.92 -11.16
C ASP A 163 -0.63 -26.77 -10.78
N LYS A 164 0.24 -27.71 -11.17
CA LYS A 164 1.68 -27.60 -10.89
C LYS A 164 2.32 -26.51 -11.74
N ALA A 165 2.05 -26.47 -13.04
CA ALA A 165 2.52 -25.39 -13.92
C ALA A 165 1.96 -24.03 -13.48
N ALA A 166 0.68 -23.97 -13.09
CA ALA A 166 0.06 -22.76 -12.57
C ALA A 166 0.72 -22.28 -11.26
N GLY A 167 1.05 -23.20 -10.35
CA GLY A 167 1.77 -22.89 -9.11
C GLY A 167 3.19 -22.35 -9.35
N LEU A 168 3.93 -22.92 -10.30
CA LEU A 168 5.25 -22.45 -10.71
C LEU A 168 5.18 -21.07 -11.36
N LEU A 169 4.20 -20.87 -12.25
CA LEU A 169 3.92 -19.57 -12.86
C LEU A 169 3.58 -18.51 -11.79
N ALA A 170 2.76 -18.85 -10.79
CA ALA A 170 2.46 -17.95 -9.69
C ALA A 170 3.72 -17.51 -8.93
N GLU A 171 4.63 -18.44 -8.62
CA GLU A 171 5.92 -18.09 -8.00
C GLU A 171 6.79 -17.22 -8.93
N ALA A 172 6.81 -17.51 -10.24
CA ALA A 172 7.54 -16.72 -11.22
C ALA A 172 7.01 -15.27 -11.30
N ILE A 173 5.68 -15.08 -11.28
CA ILE A 173 5.04 -13.76 -11.24
C ILE A 173 5.52 -12.97 -10.02
N GLY A 174 5.55 -13.60 -8.85
CA GLY A 174 6.04 -12.99 -7.62
C GLY A 174 7.49 -12.50 -7.71
N ARG A 175 8.35 -13.30 -8.35
CA ARG A 175 9.76 -12.96 -8.59
C ARG A 175 9.93 -11.88 -9.66
N HIS A 176 9.12 -11.89 -10.72
CA HIS A 176 9.11 -10.84 -11.74
C HIS A 176 8.72 -9.49 -11.14
N LEU A 177 7.64 -9.45 -10.35
CA LEU A 177 7.23 -8.22 -9.66
C LEU A 177 8.29 -7.75 -8.66
N THR A 178 8.99 -8.67 -7.99
CA THR A 178 10.15 -8.33 -7.18
C THR A 178 11.26 -7.67 -8.00
N TYR A 179 11.58 -8.21 -9.18
CA TYR A 179 12.54 -7.62 -10.11
C TYR A 179 12.12 -6.20 -10.52
N ASP A 180 10.86 -6.04 -10.92
CA ASP A 180 10.28 -4.78 -11.37
C ASP A 180 10.30 -3.67 -10.31
N ASN A 181 10.13 -4.05 -9.04
CA ASN A 181 10.23 -3.17 -7.87
C ASN A 181 11.67 -2.73 -7.57
N LEU A 182 12.66 -3.53 -7.97
CA LEU A 182 14.08 -3.27 -7.74
C LEU A 182 14.71 -2.42 -8.86
N LEU A 183 14.04 -2.29 -10.00
CA LEU A 183 14.47 -1.39 -11.06
C LEU A 183 14.64 0.05 -10.53
N PRO A 184 15.65 0.80 -10.99
CA PRO A 184 15.86 2.20 -10.62
C PRO A 184 14.58 3.00 -10.70
N TYR A 185 14.33 3.79 -9.65
CA TYR A 185 13.21 4.70 -9.53
C TYR A 185 11.80 4.07 -9.56
N ALA A 186 11.67 2.75 -9.70
CA ALA A 186 10.39 2.06 -9.47
C ALA A 186 9.90 2.32 -8.03
N THR A 187 10.86 2.25 -7.11
CA THR A 187 10.69 2.53 -5.69
C THR A 187 11.83 3.44 -5.25
N VAL A 188 11.47 4.59 -4.71
CA VAL A 188 12.37 5.66 -4.29
C VAL A 188 12.33 5.82 -2.77
N ARG A 189 13.35 6.46 -2.18
CA ARG A 189 13.38 6.64 -0.73
C ARG A 189 12.19 7.49 -0.30
N ALA A 190 11.45 7.02 0.70
CA ALA A 190 10.32 7.76 1.23
C ALA A 190 10.80 9.01 1.98
N LYS A 191 10.00 10.08 1.95
CA LYS A 191 10.27 11.32 2.68
C LYS A 191 10.31 11.12 4.20
N SER A 192 9.64 10.08 4.69
CA SER A 192 9.62 9.68 6.09
C SER A 192 9.82 8.18 6.22
N GLN A 193 10.36 7.72 7.35
CA GLN A 193 10.59 6.30 7.64
C GLN A 193 9.32 5.42 7.52
N THR A 194 8.14 6.01 7.70
CA THR A 194 6.85 5.32 7.60
C THR A 194 6.36 5.11 6.16
N GLY A 195 7.07 5.62 5.14
CA GLY A 195 6.52 5.73 3.78
C GLY A 195 5.59 6.94 3.64
N SER A 196 5.26 7.33 2.40
CA SER A 196 4.11 8.19 2.15
C SER A 196 2.83 7.51 2.63
N LYS A 197 1.97 8.25 3.33
CA LYS A 197 0.60 7.78 3.59
C LYS A 197 -0.07 7.69 2.21
N GLY A 198 -0.45 6.49 1.77
CA GLY A 198 -0.93 6.23 0.41
C GLY A 198 -1.87 7.33 -0.07
N SER A 199 -1.47 8.00 -1.15
CA SER A 199 -2.03 9.28 -1.65
C SER A 199 -3.45 9.17 -2.24
N GLY A 200 -4.31 8.35 -1.63
CA GLY A 200 -5.62 8.02 -2.19
C GLY A 200 -5.56 6.98 -3.31
N GLU A 201 -4.46 6.24 -3.47
CA GLU A 201 -4.27 5.22 -4.52
C GLU A 201 -5.45 4.23 -4.58
N GLY A 202 -5.87 3.70 -3.43
CA GLY A 202 -7.00 2.74 -3.36
C GLY A 202 -8.33 3.34 -3.83
N THR A 203 -8.59 4.61 -3.49
CA THR A 203 -9.79 5.34 -3.94
C THR A 203 -9.73 5.60 -5.44
N ALA A 204 -8.59 6.06 -5.95
CA ALA A 204 -8.37 6.32 -7.36
C ALA A 204 -8.50 5.03 -8.19
N ARG A 205 -7.86 3.94 -7.75
CA ARG A 205 -7.97 2.61 -8.38
C ARG A 205 -9.41 2.13 -8.40
N THR A 206 -10.13 2.24 -7.29
CA THR A 206 -11.55 1.85 -7.22
C THR A 206 -12.39 2.62 -8.24
N ALA A 207 -12.17 3.93 -8.36
CA ALA A 207 -12.89 4.74 -9.34
C ALA A 207 -12.56 4.35 -10.79
N VAL A 208 -11.29 4.05 -11.09
CA VAL A 208 -10.87 3.56 -12.41
C VAL A 208 -11.48 2.19 -12.72
N LEU A 209 -11.46 1.25 -11.76
CA LEU A 209 -12.07 -0.07 -11.93
C LEU A 209 -13.58 -0.03 -12.15
N LYS A 210 -14.30 0.97 -11.62
CA LYS A 210 -15.73 1.15 -11.93
C LYS A 210 -15.96 1.39 -13.42
N VAL A 211 -15.10 2.20 -14.07
CA VAL A 211 -15.16 2.46 -15.51
C VAL A 211 -14.82 1.20 -16.29
N GLU A 212 -13.82 0.43 -15.84
CA GLU A 212 -13.45 -0.82 -16.50
C GLU A 212 -14.53 -1.90 -16.43
N ARG A 213 -15.25 -2.00 -15.30
CA ARG A 213 -16.30 -3.00 -15.09
C ARG A 213 -17.59 -2.69 -15.82
N ASN A 214 -17.92 -1.40 -15.92
CA ASN A 214 -19.10 -0.95 -16.64
C ASN A 214 -18.70 0.15 -17.62
N PRO A 215 -18.08 -0.22 -18.75
CA PRO A 215 -17.66 0.75 -19.74
C PRO A 215 -18.85 1.62 -20.19
N ASP A 216 -20.03 1.07 -20.36
CA ASP A 216 -21.15 1.80 -20.95
C ASP A 216 -21.89 2.73 -19.97
N ALA A 217 -21.56 2.67 -18.67
CA ALA A 217 -22.12 3.59 -17.69
C ALA A 217 -21.65 5.04 -17.91
N PRO A 218 -22.50 6.04 -17.59
CA PRO A 218 -22.08 7.42 -17.53
C PRO A 218 -20.86 7.61 -16.62
N PHE A 219 -19.85 8.32 -17.10
CA PHE A 219 -18.62 8.61 -16.34
C PHE A 219 -18.15 10.05 -16.59
N SER A 220 -17.32 10.57 -15.68
CA SER A 220 -16.65 11.87 -15.85
C SER A 220 -15.28 11.66 -16.48
N ALA A 221 -15.08 12.10 -17.73
CA ALA A 221 -13.78 11.96 -18.41
C ALA A 221 -12.64 12.62 -17.62
N THR A 222 -12.85 13.85 -17.13
CA THR A 222 -11.88 14.57 -16.28
C THR A 222 -11.63 13.83 -14.97
N GLY A 223 -12.69 13.39 -14.28
CA GLY A 223 -12.54 12.66 -13.02
C GLY A 223 -11.78 11.34 -13.17
N THR A 224 -12.04 10.60 -14.25
CA THR A 224 -11.31 9.37 -14.59
C THR A 224 -9.85 9.67 -14.93
N ARG A 225 -9.57 10.72 -15.72
CA ARG A 225 -8.21 11.16 -16.04
C ARG A 225 -7.41 11.52 -14.78
N ASP A 226 -8.02 12.27 -13.87
CA ASP A 226 -7.41 12.66 -12.61
C ASP A 226 -7.13 11.44 -11.72
N ASN A 227 -8.06 10.48 -11.68
CA ASN A 227 -7.85 9.24 -10.93
C ASN A 227 -6.74 8.38 -11.53
N LEU A 228 -6.59 8.32 -12.85
CA LEU A 228 -5.44 7.66 -13.48
C LEU A 228 -4.11 8.34 -13.06
N TRP A 229 -4.04 9.68 -13.08
CA TRP A 229 -2.84 10.39 -12.61
C TRP A 229 -2.59 10.27 -11.09
N LYS A 230 -3.62 10.06 -10.26
CA LYS A 230 -3.45 9.75 -8.83
C LYS A 230 -2.81 8.39 -8.58
N LEU A 231 -2.73 7.53 -9.60
CA LEU A 231 -1.95 6.29 -9.58
C LEU A 231 -0.46 6.54 -9.91
N PHE A 232 -0.04 7.81 -9.99
CA PHE A 232 1.36 8.23 -10.10
C PHE A 232 1.73 9.19 -8.98
N SER A 233 2.83 8.91 -8.28
CA SER A 233 3.37 9.80 -7.26
C SER A 233 4.29 10.84 -7.89
N MET A 234 3.69 11.93 -8.38
CA MET A 234 4.45 13.05 -8.96
C MET A 234 5.45 13.65 -7.96
N GLU A 235 5.08 13.76 -6.68
CA GLU A 235 6.01 14.22 -5.62
C GLU A 235 7.25 13.33 -5.53
N ALA A 236 7.07 12.00 -5.50
CA ALA A 236 8.18 11.05 -5.42
C ALA A 236 9.07 11.12 -6.66
N ALA A 237 8.48 11.24 -7.85
CA ALA A 237 9.21 11.36 -9.11
C ALA A 237 10.03 12.66 -9.18
N VAL A 238 9.42 13.81 -8.86
CA VAL A 238 10.07 15.13 -8.88
C VAL A 238 11.18 15.23 -7.82
N ARG A 239 10.94 14.68 -6.62
CA ARG A 239 11.94 14.60 -5.55
C ARG A 239 13.17 13.81 -5.98
N GLU A 240 12.95 12.59 -6.49
CA GLU A 240 14.03 11.70 -6.87
C GLU A 240 14.82 12.21 -8.09
N ALA A 241 14.12 12.88 -9.03
CA ALA A 241 14.76 13.56 -10.14
C ALA A 241 15.46 14.88 -9.74
N ASN A 242 15.47 15.24 -8.44
CA ASN A 242 16.11 16.44 -7.89
C ASN A 242 15.71 17.74 -8.61
N ILE A 243 14.46 17.83 -9.06
CA ILE A 243 13.98 18.88 -9.98
C ILE A 243 14.00 20.28 -9.37
N GLU A 244 13.89 20.40 -8.04
CA GLU A 244 14.05 21.68 -7.34
C GLU A 244 15.37 22.39 -7.71
N ARG A 245 16.41 21.61 -8.08
CA ARG A 245 17.68 22.15 -8.57
C ARG A 245 17.62 22.75 -9.95
N VAL A 246 16.64 22.39 -10.74
CA VAL A 246 16.44 22.92 -12.08
C VAL A 246 15.53 24.13 -11.96
N VAL A 247 14.31 23.90 -11.43
CA VAL A 247 13.22 24.86 -11.55
C VAL A 247 13.17 25.93 -10.45
N ALA A 248 13.91 25.79 -9.34
CA ALA A 248 13.83 26.74 -8.22
C ALA A 248 15.17 27.48 -7.96
N PRO A 249 15.63 28.36 -8.88
CA PRO A 249 16.93 29.04 -8.76
C PRO A 249 17.04 29.94 -7.51
N ASN A 250 15.96 30.60 -7.09
CA ASN A 250 15.96 31.43 -5.89
C ASN A 250 16.05 30.60 -4.60
N TRP A 251 15.37 29.46 -4.58
CA TRP A 251 15.49 28.49 -3.50
C TRP A 251 16.92 27.96 -3.39
N ARG A 252 17.57 27.61 -4.52
CA ARG A 252 18.98 27.20 -4.56
C ARG A 252 19.90 28.27 -3.98
N LYS A 253 19.75 29.53 -4.39
CA LYS A 253 20.52 30.67 -3.83
C LYS A 253 20.35 30.77 -2.32
N GLY A 254 19.12 30.57 -1.82
CA GLY A 254 18.84 30.53 -0.39
C GLY A 254 19.60 29.41 0.33
N ILE A 255 19.66 28.22 -0.25
CA ILE A 255 20.37 27.07 0.33
C ILE A 255 21.88 27.24 0.27
N SER A 256 22.44 27.72 -0.84
CA SER A 256 23.86 28.04 -0.92
C SER A 256 24.27 29.06 0.15
N LYS A 257 23.41 30.05 0.45
CA LYS A 257 23.62 30.98 1.56
C LYS A 257 23.59 30.27 2.91
N ASP A 258 22.64 29.37 3.13
CA ASP A 258 22.53 28.61 4.38
C ASP A 258 23.72 27.66 4.57
N ILE A 259 24.21 27.03 3.50
CA ILE A 259 25.44 26.22 3.49
C ILE A 259 26.63 27.07 3.92
N LYS A 260 26.83 28.23 3.27
CA LYS A 260 27.91 29.15 3.63
C LYS A 260 27.84 29.55 5.11
N ASN A 261 26.67 29.96 5.60
CA ASN A 261 26.50 30.34 7.00
C ASN A 261 26.81 29.16 7.95
N THR A 262 26.38 27.95 7.61
CA THR A 262 26.64 26.73 8.40
C THR A 262 28.15 26.43 8.46
N ARG A 263 28.86 26.59 7.34
CA ARG A 263 30.31 26.47 7.26
C ARG A 263 31.02 27.50 8.13
N ASP A 264 30.64 28.77 8.00
CA ASP A 264 31.23 29.87 8.77
C ASP A 264 31.07 29.60 10.28
N LEU A 265 29.91 29.12 10.73
CA LEU A 265 29.69 28.71 12.13
C LEU A 265 30.55 27.50 12.53
N THR A 266 30.68 26.51 11.65
CA THR A 266 31.49 25.31 11.90
C THR A 266 32.97 25.65 12.06
N ASP A 267 33.50 26.46 11.14
CA ASP A 267 34.90 26.90 11.13
C ASP A 267 35.19 27.75 12.37
N LYS A 268 34.24 28.60 12.76
CA LYS A 268 34.32 29.40 13.97
C LYS A 268 34.41 28.54 15.25
N VAL A 269 33.54 27.55 15.41
CA VAL A 269 33.58 26.64 16.58
C VAL A 269 34.85 25.78 16.56
N SER A 270 35.25 25.27 15.39
CA SER A 270 36.47 24.47 15.24
C SER A 270 37.71 25.29 15.57
N GLY A 271 37.75 26.57 15.18
CA GLY A 271 38.83 27.50 15.54
C GLY A 271 38.95 27.72 17.05
N PHE A 272 37.85 27.79 17.79
CA PHE A 272 37.88 27.83 19.26
C PHE A 272 38.44 26.55 19.87
N ILE A 273 38.03 25.39 19.37
CA ILE A 273 38.54 24.09 19.84
C ILE A 273 40.07 23.98 19.62
N GLN A 274 40.56 24.45 18.47
CA GLN A 274 41.98 24.37 18.10
C GLN A 274 42.85 25.40 18.86
N SER A 275 42.39 26.65 18.95
CA SER A 275 43.14 27.73 19.60
C SER A 275 43.10 27.67 21.12
N GLY A 276 42.02 27.14 21.69
CA GLY A 276 41.75 27.20 23.12
C GLY A 276 41.39 28.59 23.63
N ASP A 277 40.97 29.52 22.77
CA ASP A 277 40.50 30.87 23.16
C ASP A 277 39.09 30.84 23.78
N TRP A 278 39.02 30.24 24.98
CA TRP A 278 37.79 30.07 25.74
C TRP A 278 37.11 31.37 26.20
N PRO A 279 37.85 32.44 26.57
CA PRO A 279 37.22 33.72 26.90
C PRO A 279 36.42 34.32 25.74
N THR A 280 36.94 34.27 24.51
CA THR A 280 36.23 34.76 23.33
C THR A 280 35.04 33.84 23.00
N PHE A 281 35.26 32.52 23.03
CA PHE A 281 34.17 31.55 22.86
C PHE A 281 33.00 31.82 23.81
N ALA A 282 33.26 32.04 25.10
CA ALA A 282 32.22 32.28 26.10
C ALA A 282 31.35 33.51 25.79
N LYS A 283 31.94 34.56 25.20
CA LYS A 283 31.22 35.78 24.79
C LYS A 283 30.34 35.53 23.57
N GLU A 284 30.76 34.66 22.66
CA GLU A 284 30.10 34.46 21.37
C GLU A 284 29.17 33.25 21.31
N ALA A 285 29.29 32.29 22.23
CA ALA A 285 28.55 31.03 22.23
C ALA A 285 27.02 31.23 22.10
N LYS A 286 26.46 32.24 22.78
CA LYS A 286 25.03 32.58 22.68
C LYS A 286 24.61 33.00 21.27
N THR A 287 25.45 33.78 20.59
CA THR A 287 25.22 34.22 19.21
C THR A 287 25.32 33.03 18.25
N ILE A 288 26.35 32.18 18.41
CA ILE A 288 26.53 30.97 17.59
C ILE A 288 25.31 30.05 17.71
N ILE A 289 24.83 29.76 18.94
CA ILE A 289 23.62 28.95 19.15
C ILE A 289 22.39 29.61 18.52
N THR A 290 22.25 30.93 18.66
CA THR A 290 21.10 31.66 18.11
C THR A 290 21.06 31.56 16.59
N ASP A 291 22.21 31.73 15.93
CA ASP A 291 22.28 31.68 14.46
C ASP A 291 22.15 30.25 13.94
N ALA A 292 22.74 29.26 14.62
CA ALA A 292 22.52 27.84 14.31
C ALA A 292 21.03 27.45 14.46
N LYS A 293 20.33 27.95 15.48
CA LYS A 293 18.88 27.73 15.65
C LYS A 293 18.05 28.39 14.55
N LYS A 294 18.42 29.59 14.08
CA LYS A 294 17.75 30.24 12.94
C LYS A 294 17.90 29.40 11.68
N LEU A 295 19.11 28.91 11.40
CA LEU A 295 19.36 28.03 10.25
C LEU A 295 18.59 26.72 10.38
N ALA A 296 18.59 26.09 11.55
CA ALA A 296 17.83 24.86 11.81
C ALA A 296 16.31 25.04 11.68
N ALA A 297 15.80 26.26 11.88
CA ALA A 297 14.39 26.60 11.74
C ALA A 297 13.95 26.83 10.28
N HIS A 298 14.89 26.99 9.34
CA HIS A 298 14.54 27.01 7.92
C HIS A 298 14.00 25.63 7.55
N LYS A 299 12.72 25.56 7.17
CA LYS A 299 12.08 24.32 6.68
C LYS A 299 12.68 23.97 5.31
N ARG A 300 13.81 23.26 5.31
CA ARG A 300 14.52 22.83 4.09
C ARG A 300 14.52 21.30 3.99
N PRO A 301 14.54 20.74 2.77
CA PRO A 301 14.45 19.30 2.57
C PRO A 301 15.76 18.54 2.86
N TYR A 302 16.86 19.21 3.18
CA TYR A 302 18.16 18.57 3.37
C TYR A 302 18.48 18.31 4.84
N SER A 303 18.49 17.04 5.22
CA SER A 303 18.86 16.60 6.57
C SER A 303 20.28 17.01 6.94
N ALA A 304 21.23 16.98 6.00
CA ALA A 304 22.63 17.34 6.26
C ALA A 304 22.80 18.74 6.90
N LEU A 305 22.03 19.75 6.45
CA LEU A 305 22.06 21.09 7.06
C LEU A 305 21.45 21.09 8.46
N HIS A 306 20.35 20.38 8.65
CA HIS A 306 19.68 20.27 9.94
C HIS A 306 20.55 19.51 10.97
N ASP A 307 21.12 18.39 10.56
CA ASP A 307 22.01 17.56 11.37
C ASP A 307 23.26 18.35 11.75
N MET A 308 23.85 19.07 10.79
CA MET A 308 25.03 19.88 11.06
C MET A 308 24.74 21.05 12.00
N THR A 309 23.66 21.79 11.78
CA THR A 309 23.26 22.89 12.70
C THR A 309 22.92 22.37 14.10
N THR A 310 22.33 21.17 14.20
CA THR A 310 22.09 20.47 15.47
C THR A 310 23.40 20.07 16.15
N GLN A 311 24.36 19.52 15.41
CA GLN A 311 25.68 19.14 15.90
C GLN A 311 26.45 20.36 16.43
N ILE A 312 26.37 21.51 15.73
CA ILE A 312 26.92 22.79 16.19
C ILE A 312 26.30 23.19 17.52
N ILE A 313 24.97 23.19 17.64
CA ILE A 313 24.25 23.55 18.89
C ILE A 313 24.69 22.64 20.05
N GLN A 314 24.73 21.32 19.82
CA GLN A 314 25.13 20.34 20.83
C GLN A 314 26.58 20.53 21.27
N THR A 315 27.48 20.78 20.31
CA THR A 315 28.90 20.99 20.59
C THR A 315 29.13 22.27 21.37
N VAL A 316 28.50 23.38 20.97
CA VAL A 316 28.63 24.65 21.69
C VAL A 316 28.05 24.54 23.10
N GLY A 317 26.90 23.88 23.27
CA GLY A 317 26.31 23.62 24.59
C GLY A 317 27.25 22.81 25.49
N ALA A 318 27.80 21.70 24.98
CA ALA A 318 28.74 20.88 25.74
C ALA A 318 30.02 21.65 26.15
N LEU A 319 30.55 22.49 25.25
CA LEU A 319 31.70 23.34 25.56
C LEU A 319 31.37 24.42 26.60
N GLN A 320 30.16 25.00 26.58
CA GLN A 320 29.72 25.94 27.62
C GLN A 320 29.61 25.27 28.99
N ASP A 321 29.02 24.08 29.06
CA ASP A 321 28.89 23.33 30.32
C ASP A 321 30.27 23.00 30.92
N LEU A 322 31.24 22.63 30.08
CA LEU A 322 32.61 22.36 30.50
C LEU A 322 33.32 23.61 31.04
N LEU A 323 33.03 24.80 30.49
CA LEU A 323 33.59 26.05 31.01
C LEU A 323 33.04 26.43 32.39
N VAL A 324 31.77 26.10 32.65
CA VAL A 324 31.13 26.36 33.95
C VAL A 324 31.66 25.41 35.04
N ASP A 325 31.95 24.16 34.71
CA ASP A 325 32.46 23.15 35.66
C ASP A 325 33.91 23.43 36.11
N THR A 326 34.60 24.46 35.56
CA THR A 326 36.01 24.81 35.82
C THR A 326 37.02 23.68 35.59
N ARG A 327 36.58 22.52 35.11
CA ARG A 327 37.44 21.37 34.80
C ARG A 327 38.21 21.66 33.53
N ARG A 328 39.50 21.30 33.53
CA ARG A 328 40.32 21.34 32.33
C ARG A 328 39.72 20.37 31.31
N MET A 329 39.31 20.89 30.15
CA MET A 329 38.75 20.08 29.08
C MET A 329 39.77 19.03 28.63
N SER A 330 39.38 17.76 28.63
CA SER A 330 40.27 16.70 28.19
C SER A 330 40.52 16.85 26.67
N PRO A 331 41.78 16.73 26.20
CA PRO A 331 42.08 16.79 24.77
C PRO A 331 41.28 15.78 23.94
N ARG A 332 40.93 14.63 24.54
CA ARG A 332 40.12 13.59 23.90
C ARG A 332 38.70 14.04 23.59
N VAL A 333 38.05 14.76 24.51
CA VAL A 333 36.68 15.28 24.32
C VAL A 333 36.68 16.38 23.26
N LEU A 334 37.64 17.31 23.32
CA LEU A 334 37.81 18.36 22.32
C LEU A 334 38.05 17.79 20.92
N LYS A 335 38.94 16.79 20.82
CA LYS A 335 39.18 16.08 19.57
C LYS A 335 37.91 15.43 19.00
N LYS A 336 37.12 14.76 19.85
CA LYS A 336 35.86 14.14 19.42
C LYS A 336 34.92 15.17 18.79
N HIS A 337 34.72 16.33 19.44
CA HIS A 337 33.86 17.39 18.91
C HIS A 337 34.39 17.97 17.59
N ALA A 338 35.71 18.13 17.46
CA ALA A 338 36.32 18.57 16.21
C ALA A 338 36.12 17.54 15.08
N ASP A 339 36.29 16.24 15.37
CA ASP A 339 36.09 15.16 14.41
C ASP A 339 34.62 15.09 13.96
N ASP A 340 33.66 15.21 14.89
CA ASP A 340 32.23 15.22 14.59
C ASP A 340 31.83 16.42 13.70
N LEU A 341 32.39 17.62 13.98
CA LEU A 341 32.17 18.81 13.15
C LEU A 341 32.81 18.68 11.77
N ALA A 342 34.01 18.10 11.67
CA ALA A 342 34.69 17.88 10.40
C ALA A 342 33.91 16.89 9.51
N GLU A 343 33.31 15.85 10.09
CA GLU A 343 32.49 14.91 9.34
C GLU A 343 31.18 15.55 8.85
N GLY A 344 30.48 16.29 9.71
CA GLY A 344 29.29 17.03 9.31
C GLY A 344 29.58 18.10 8.25
N ARG A 345 30.77 18.72 8.30
CA ARG A 345 31.25 19.65 7.26
C ARG A 345 31.35 18.98 5.89
N LYS A 346 31.92 17.78 5.80
CA LYS A 346 31.98 17.03 4.53
C LYS A 346 30.60 16.80 3.94
N ALA A 347 29.61 16.46 4.78
CA ALA A 347 28.23 16.26 4.31
C ALA A 347 27.61 17.54 3.73
N VAL A 348 27.88 18.70 4.36
CA VAL A 348 27.47 20.01 3.83
C VAL A 348 28.22 20.37 2.55
N ASP A 349 29.50 20.02 2.45
CA ASP A 349 30.30 20.25 1.24
C ASP A 349 29.80 19.41 0.06
N SER A 350 29.51 18.13 0.29
CA SER A 350 28.86 17.27 -0.70
C SER A 350 27.49 17.82 -1.12
N LEU A 351 26.71 18.41 -0.19
CA LEU A 351 25.44 19.03 -0.55
C LEU A 351 25.62 20.23 -1.48
N GLU A 352 26.63 21.08 -1.23
CA GLU A 352 26.92 22.22 -2.11
C GLU A 352 27.34 21.76 -3.49
N GLU A 353 28.31 20.83 -3.57
CA GLU A 353 28.77 20.26 -4.84
C GLU A 353 27.59 19.73 -5.66
N MET A 354 26.68 19.03 -4.98
CA MET A 354 25.48 18.49 -5.60
C MET A 354 24.51 19.59 -6.07
N LEU A 355 24.47 20.77 -5.43
CA LEU A 355 23.61 21.90 -5.81
C LEU A 355 24.20 22.78 -6.92
N THR A 356 25.52 22.95 -6.96
CA THR A 356 26.19 23.91 -7.84
C THR A 356 26.96 23.27 -8.99
N GLY A 357 27.30 21.99 -8.88
CA GLY A 357 28.34 21.34 -9.69
C GLY A 357 27.84 20.40 -10.79
N ASP A 358 26.53 20.19 -10.95
CA ASP A 358 26.01 19.26 -11.94
C ASP A 358 25.49 19.97 -13.22
N PRO A 359 26.32 20.11 -14.27
CA PRO A 359 25.88 20.66 -15.55
C PRO A 359 24.83 19.78 -16.24
N ASN A 360 24.65 18.53 -15.80
CA ASN A 360 23.69 17.58 -16.36
C ASN A 360 22.38 17.53 -15.58
N ALA A 361 22.20 18.28 -14.49
CA ALA A 361 21.01 18.19 -13.62
C ALA A 361 19.68 18.30 -14.40
N LEU A 362 19.61 19.21 -15.38
CA LEU A 362 18.46 19.33 -16.28
C LEU A 362 18.24 18.06 -17.11
N ASN A 363 19.30 17.51 -17.72
CA ASN A 363 19.21 16.33 -18.58
C ASN A 363 18.89 15.06 -17.79
N ASP A 364 19.54 14.87 -16.64
CA ASP A 364 19.35 13.70 -15.78
C ASP A 364 17.97 13.72 -15.13
N GLY A 365 17.56 14.87 -14.58
CA GLY A 365 16.22 15.07 -14.04
C GLY A 365 15.14 14.87 -15.11
N ALA A 366 15.33 15.42 -16.30
CA ALA A 366 14.40 15.23 -17.41
C ALA A 366 14.33 13.76 -17.87
N LEU A 367 15.45 13.04 -17.89
CA LEU A 367 15.49 11.63 -18.28
C LEU A 367 14.75 10.75 -17.26
N ILE A 368 14.98 10.98 -15.96
CA ILE A 368 14.26 10.28 -14.89
C ILE A 368 12.76 10.51 -15.02
N LEU A 369 12.32 11.77 -15.09
CA LEU A 369 10.90 12.10 -15.19
C LEU A 369 10.26 11.54 -16.46
N ALA A 370 10.90 11.69 -17.62
CA ALA A 370 10.39 11.14 -18.87
C ALA A 370 10.18 9.63 -18.77
N HIS A 371 11.14 8.90 -18.21
CA HIS A 371 11.03 7.45 -18.05
C HIS A 371 9.90 7.05 -17.10
N LEU A 372 9.79 7.74 -15.96
CA LEU A 372 8.75 7.44 -14.96
C LEU A 372 7.35 7.73 -15.49
N LEU A 373 7.16 8.84 -16.19
CA LEU A 373 5.89 9.19 -16.84
C LEU A 373 5.53 8.19 -17.94
N TYR A 374 6.50 7.82 -18.78
CA TYR A 374 6.32 6.79 -19.81
C TYR A 374 5.91 5.44 -19.21
N ARG A 375 6.60 5.00 -18.15
CA ARG A 375 6.29 3.74 -17.48
C ARG A 375 4.88 3.80 -16.88
N HIS A 376 4.53 4.88 -16.19
CA HIS A 376 3.20 5.07 -15.64
C HIS A 376 2.11 4.97 -16.73
N GLN A 377 2.25 5.74 -17.81
CA GLN A 377 1.29 5.73 -18.92
C GLN A 377 1.16 4.34 -19.54
N THR A 378 2.28 3.64 -19.77
CA THR A 378 2.28 2.26 -20.31
C THR A 378 1.59 1.29 -19.35
N THR A 379 1.89 1.39 -18.05
CA THR A 379 1.29 0.56 -17.00
C THR A 379 -0.22 0.76 -16.94
N VAL A 380 -0.71 2.00 -16.83
CA VAL A 380 -2.16 2.24 -16.72
C VAL A 380 -2.91 2.01 -18.03
N ALA A 381 -2.28 2.21 -19.19
CA ALA A 381 -2.88 1.88 -20.49
C ALA A 381 -3.02 0.37 -20.70
N THR A 382 -2.12 -0.43 -20.11
CA THR A 382 -2.23 -1.89 -20.09
C THR A 382 -3.27 -2.34 -19.08
N ALA A 383 -3.26 -1.76 -17.87
CA ALA A 383 -4.15 -2.16 -16.78
C ALA A 383 -5.59 -1.71 -16.99
N TYR A 384 -5.83 -0.51 -17.51
CA TYR A 384 -7.15 0.12 -17.54
C TYR A 384 -7.46 0.70 -18.94
N PRO A 385 -7.57 -0.17 -19.97
CA PRO A 385 -7.71 0.28 -21.34
C PRO A 385 -8.99 1.09 -21.58
N ASN A 386 -10.12 0.72 -20.97
CA ASN A 386 -11.38 1.45 -21.16
C ASN A 386 -11.31 2.85 -20.54
N ALA A 387 -10.82 2.96 -19.31
CA ALA A 387 -10.67 4.20 -18.58
C ALA A 387 -9.69 5.15 -19.30
N VAL A 388 -8.57 4.62 -19.80
CA VAL A 388 -7.59 5.40 -20.57
C VAL A 388 -8.19 5.92 -21.87
N ALA A 389 -8.88 5.06 -22.65
CA ALA A 389 -9.52 5.46 -23.90
C ALA A 389 -10.61 6.52 -23.66
N LYS A 390 -11.46 6.31 -22.67
CA LYS A 390 -12.62 7.16 -22.36
C LYS A 390 -12.30 8.51 -21.78
N SER A 391 -11.21 8.58 -21.03
CA SER A 391 -10.76 9.84 -20.43
C SER A 391 -9.83 10.63 -21.34
N ASP A 392 -9.51 10.11 -22.52
CA ASP A 392 -8.48 10.66 -23.42
C ASP A 392 -7.16 10.90 -22.66
N PHE A 393 -6.75 9.92 -21.86
CA PHE A 393 -5.63 10.07 -20.92
C PHE A 393 -4.28 10.21 -21.62
N LEU A 394 -4.10 9.52 -22.75
CA LEU A 394 -2.88 9.62 -23.57
C LEU A 394 -2.93 10.80 -24.54
N THR A 395 -4.10 11.41 -24.79
CA THR A 395 -4.33 12.38 -25.88
C THR A 395 -3.91 11.83 -27.25
N ALA A 396 -3.74 12.71 -28.24
CA ALA A 396 -3.12 12.35 -29.52
C ALA A 396 -1.61 12.08 -29.40
N ASP A 397 -0.93 12.68 -28.41
CA ASP A 397 0.49 12.43 -28.12
C ASP A 397 0.71 12.19 -26.61
N ALA A 398 1.03 10.96 -26.24
CA ALA A 398 1.31 10.57 -24.87
C ALA A 398 2.42 11.43 -24.21
N ALA A 399 3.41 11.87 -24.99
CA ALA A 399 4.48 12.74 -24.48
C ALA A 399 3.96 14.13 -24.10
N GLU A 400 3.05 14.70 -24.90
CA GLU A 400 2.40 15.98 -24.61
C GLU A 400 1.50 15.89 -23.38
N ALA A 401 0.73 14.81 -23.24
CA ALA A 401 -0.10 14.57 -22.05
C ALA A 401 0.76 14.51 -20.77
N ALA A 402 1.88 13.81 -20.81
CA ALA A 402 2.84 13.71 -19.71
C ALA A 402 3.47 15.07 -19.36
N ALA A 403 3.91 15.81 -20.39
CA ALA A 403 4.50 17.13 -20.25
C ALA A 403 3.52 18.16 -19.65
N THR A 404 2.27 18.14 -20.12
CA THR A 404 1.20 19.00 -19.59
C THR A 404 0.95 18.73 -18.11
N ARG A 405 0.85 17.45 -17.72
CA ARG A 405 0.64 17.09 -16.32
C ARG A 405 1.80 17.51 -15.42
N LEU A 406 3.04 17.35 -15.89
CA LEU A 406 4.22 17.79 -15.16
C LEU A 406 4.23 19.32 -14.98
N ARG A 407 3.90 20.07 -16.04
CA ARG A 407 3.81 21.54 -16.00
C ARG A 407 2.80 22.01 -14.95
N GLU A 408 1.60 21.45 -14.93
CA GLU A 408 0.55 21.77 -13.95
C GLU A 408 1.05 21.56 -12.52
N TYR A 409 1.72 20.42 -12.27
CA TYR A 409 2.25 20.12 -10.94
C TYR A 409 3.33 21.12 -10.50
N LEU A 410 4.29 21.43 -11.38
CA LEU A 410 5.39 22.34 -11.06
C LEU A 410 4.93 23.80 -10.88
N LYS A 411 3.93 24.27 -11.66
CA LYS A 411 3.38 25.62 -11.52
C LYS A 411 2.57 25.83 -10.24
N ALA A 412 2.18 24.76 -9.55
CA ALA A 412 1.48 24.87 -8.27
C ALA A 412 2.37 25.41 -7.12
N ASP A 413 3.70 25.29 -7.24
CA ASP A 413 4.64 25.88 -6.28
C ASP A 413 5.14 27.25 -6.80
N PRO A 414 4.80 28.36 -6.11
CA PRO A 414 5.21 29.70 -6.53
C PRO A 414 6.71 29.97 -6.41
N GLN A 415 7.50 29.06 -5.81
CA GLN A 415 8.96 29.18 -5.76
C GLN A 415 9.65 28.75 -7.06
N ASN A 416 8.93 28.05 -7.94
CA ASN A 416 9.47 27.60 -9.21
C ASN A 416 9.44 28.73 -10.25
N ASP A 417 10.52 28.83 -11.02
CA ASP A 417 10.67 29.78 -12.11
C ASP A 417 10.01 29.23 -13.39
N GLU A 418 9.16 30.03 -14.02
CA GLU A 418 8.37 29.60 -15.18
C GLU A 418 9.24 29.26 -16.39
N ALA A 419 10.33 29.99 -16.65
CA ALA A 419 11.19 29.72 -17.79
C ALA A 419 11.96 28.40 -17.61
N GLU A 420 12.44 28.13 -16.40
CA GLU A 420 13.10 26.86 -16.05
C GLU A 420 12.12 25.68 -16.12
N ILE A 421 10.86 25.86 -15.70
CA ILE A 421 9.80 24.85 -15.86
C ILE A 421 9.63 24.50 -17.33
N GLU A 422 9.45 25.49 -18.22
CA GLU A 422 9.20 25.22 -19.63
C GLU A 422 10.40 24.56 -20.31
N GLN A 423 11.63 24.91 -19.93
CA GLN A 423 12.83 24.24 -20.43
C GLN A 423 12.85 22.76 -20.02
N LEU A 424 12.58 22.46 -18.74
CA LEU A 424 12.49 21.10 -18.23
C LEU A 424 11.38 20.30 -18.93
N VAL A 425 10.16 20.85 -18.98
CA VAL A 425 8.98 20.18 -19.55
C VAL A 425 9.21 19.88 -21.03
N THR A 426 9.77 20.81 -21.79
CA THR A 426 10.13 20.59 -23.21
C THR A 426 11.14 19.46 -23.34
N ARG A 427 12.16 19.41 -22.47
CA ARG A 427 13.16 18.35 -22.49
C ARG A 427 12.56 16.99 -22.13
N VAL A 428 11.68 16.94 -21.13
CA VAL A 428 10.93 15.74 -20.72
C VAL A 428 10.08 15.22 -21.88
N GLN A 429 9.31 16.10 -22.55
CA GLN A 429 8.49 15.74 -23.70
C GLN A 429 9.34 15.13 -24.83
N ALA A 430 10.46 15.78 -25.17
CA ALA A 430 11.35 15.30 -26.22
C ALA A 430 11.96 13.93 -25.89
N LEU A 431 12.41 13.71 -24.65
CA LEU A 431 12.96 12.42 -24.22
C LEU A 431 11.89 11.33 -24.18
N HIS A 432 10.71 11.64 -23.63
CA HIS A 432 9.57 10.73 -23.58
C HIS A 432 9.20 10.23 -24.98
N ALA A 433 9.23 11.13 -25.97
CA ALA A 433 8.96 10.81 -27.36
C ALA A 433 9.94 9.80 -27.99
N THR A 434 11.11 9.58 -27.39
CA THR A 434 12.10 8.60 -27.90
C THR A 434 11.85 7.18 -27.43
N PHE A 435 11.02 6.97 -26.40
CA PHE A 435 10.80 5.63 -25.87
C PHE A 435 9.89 4.79 -26.76
N GLN A 436 10.22 3.51 -26.86
CA GLN A 436 9.52 2.53 -27.69
C GLN A 436 9.25 1.24 -26.90
N PRO A 437 8.10 0.58 -27.14
CA PRO A 437 6.98 1.06 -27.97
C PRO A 437 6.30 2.29 -27.35
N ARG A 438 5.69 3.18 -28.15
CA ARG A 438 4.90 4.29 -27.59
C ARG A 438 3.76 3.74 -26.71
N PRO A 439 3.40 4.42 -25.59
CA PRO A 439 2.25 4.04 -24.81
C PRO A 439 1.01 4.00 -25.70
N LYS A 440 0.32 2.86 -25.68
CA LYS A 440 -0.92 2.66 -26.43
C LYS A 440 -1.95 2.03 -25.50
N VAL A 441 -3.21 2.32 -25.76
CA VAL A 441 -4.32 1.65 -25.07
C VAL A 441 -4.18 0.14 -25.29
N GLY A 442 -4.15 -0.63 -24.20
CA GLY A 442 -4.12 -2.07 -24.26
C GLY A 442 -5.43 -2.65 -24.81
N ASP A 443 -5.41 -3.92 -25.16
CA ASP A 443 -6.64 -4.61 -25.54
C ASP A 443 -7.52 -4.78 -24.29
N GLY A 444 -8.84 -4.63 -24.46
CA GLY A 444 -9.79 -4.84 -23.38
C GLY A 444 -9.86 -6.31 -22.98
N SER A 445 -9.01 -6.75 -22.05
CA SER A 445 -8.92 -8.17 -21.66
C SER A 445 -10.06 -8.64 -20.75
N GLY A 446 -10.95 -7.73 -20.33
CA GLY A 446 -12.05 -8.02 -19.40
C GLY A 446 -11.59 -8.36 -17.97
N TRP A 447 -10.29 -8.31 -17.68
CA TRP A 447 -9.74 -8.71 -16.38
C TRP A 447 -10.34 -7.90 -15.22
N ALA A 448 -10.70 -6.63 -15.44
CA ALA A 448 -11.26 -5.80 -14.39
C ALA A 448 -12.68 -6.24 -13.99
N ALA A 449 -13.41 -6.89 -14.89
CA ALA A 449 -14.70 -7.51 -14.60
C ALA A 449 -14.54 -8.75 -13.71
N SER A 450 -13.44 -9.51 -13.88
CA SER A 450 -13.09 -10.63 -13.00
C SER A 450 -12.30 -10.21 -11.77
N ALA A 451 -11.73 -9.00 -11.75
CA ALA A 451 -11.03 -8.46 -10.60
C ALA A 451 -12.02 -8.28 -9.45
N GLY A 452 -11.89 -9.10 -8.40
CA GLY A 452 -12.64 -8.91 -7.18
C GLY A 452 -12.48 -7.48 -6.64
N THR A 453 -13.54 -6.94 -6.05
CA THR A 453 -13.50 -5.66 -5.31
C THR A 453 -12.66 -5.75 -4.04
N GLY A 454 -12.39 -6.97 -3.55
CA GLY A 454 -11.71 -7.21 -2.28
C GLY A 454 -10.24 -7.56 -2.45
N ASN A 455 -9.42 -7.17 -1.47
CA ASN A 455 -8.04 -7.64 -1.32
C ASN A 455 -7.99 -9.02 -0.61
N LEU A 456 -9.12 -9.73 -0.53
CA LEU A 456 -9.24 -11.00 0.19
C LEU A 456 -8.65 -12.14 -0.64
N VAL A 457 -7.55 -12.69 -0.15
CA VAL A 457 -6.84 -13.81 -0.75
C VAL A 457 -6.88 -15.00 0.21
N ILE A 458 -7.32 -16.14 -0.31
CA ILE A 458 -7.38 -17.40 0.45
C ILE A 458 -6.51 -18.44 -0.25
N THR A 459 -5.53 -18.98 0.48
CA THR A 459 -4.68 -20.05 -0.05
C THR A 459 -4.31 -21.05 1.03
N PHE A 460 -4.01 -22.28 0.63
CA PHE A 460 -3.42 -23.28 1.51
C PHE A 460 -1.94 -23.44 1.17
N SER A 461 -1.07 -23.20 2.15
CA SER A 461 0.34 -23.55 2.08
C SER A 461 0.55 -24.89 2.76
N GLY A 462 0.37 -25.97 2.02
CA GLY A 462 0.30 -27.32 2.58
C GLY A 462 -0.99 -27.50 3.38
N LYS A 463 -0.87 -27.76 4.69
CA LYS A 463 -2.03 -27.87 5.60
C LYS A 463 -2.47 -26.54 6.20
N ASP A 464 -1.63 -25.51 6.08
CA ASP A 464 -1.85 -24.24 6.76
C ASP A 464 -2.68 -23.32 5.85
N LEU A 465 -3.86 -22.91 6.35
CA LEU A 465 -4.67 -21.89 5.72
C LEU A 465 -4.02 -20.51 5.91
N VAL A 466 -3.89 -19.77 4.82
CA VAL A 466 -3.43 -18.40 4.80
C VAL A 466 -4.56 -17.53 4.29
N ILE A 467 -5.09 -16.68 5.18
CA ILE A 467 -6.09 -15.66 4.85
C ILE A 467 -5.41 -14.30 4.86
N GLN A 468 -5.58 -13.56 3.79
CA GLN A 468 -4.82 -12.36 3.51
C GLN A 468 -5.75 -11.25 3.01
N GLY A 469 -5.58 -10.03 3.54
CA GLY A 469 -6.45 -8.89 3.23
C GLY A 469 -7.87 -8.98 3.81
N ARG A 470 -8.82 -8.31 3.17
CA ARG A 470 -10.22 -8.15 3.63
C ARG A 470 -11.19 -8.22 2.46
N ALA A 471 -12.40 -8.70 2.73
CA ALA A 471 -13.50 -8.57 1.80
C ALA A 471 -13.79 -7.08 1.52
N ALA A 472 -14.31 -6.79 0.32
CA ALA A 472 -14.74 -5.43 -0.01
C ALA A 472 -15.84 -4.97 0.95
N ALA A 473 -15.85 -3.67 1.28
CA ALA A 473 -16.95 -3.09 2.02
C ALA A 473 -18.27 -3.26 1.25
N PRO A 474 -19.41 -3.35 1.95
CA PRO A 474 -20.71 -3.36 1.29
C PRO A 474 -20.92 -2.13 0.42
N ASP A 475 -21.70 -2.28 -0.67
CA ASP A 475 -22.11 -1.14 -1.46
C ASP A 475 -22.86 -0.11 -0.58
N GLY A 476 -22.58 1.17 -0.80
CA GLY A 476 -23.04 2.27 0.06
C GLY A 476 -22.12 2.59 1.24
N VAL A 477 -21.06 1.81 1.50
CA VAL A 477 -20.05 2.13 2.52
C VAL A 477 -18.80 2.69 1.85
N GLU A 478 -18.30 3.83 2.30
CA GLU A 478 -17.08 4.40 1.76
C GLU A 478 -15.81 3.72 2.30
N GLY A 479 -14.85 3.47 1.39
CA GLY A 479 -13.57 2.88 1.75
C GLY A 479 -13.71 1.44 2.25
N HIS A 480 -13.24 1.17 3.47
CA HIS A 480 -13.36 -0.14 4.11
C HIS A 480 -14.51 -0.21 5.13
N GLY A 481 -15.11 0.92 5.49
CA GLY A 481 -16.00 1.04 6.65
C GLY A 481 -15.32 0.72 7.99
N SER A 482 -16.10 0.80 9.07
CA SER A 482 -15.76 0.20 10.36
C SER A 482 -16.45 -1.17 10.51
N HIS A 483 -15.69 -2.18 10.89
CA HIS A 483 -16.23 -3.53 11.13
C HIS A 483 -16.70 -3.64 12.57
N THR A 484 -18.02 -3.76 12.76
CA THR A 484 -18.62 -3.92 14.09
C THR A 484 -18.24 -5.27 14.72
N THR A 485 -17.98 -6.26 13.87
CA THR A 485 -17.35 -7.53 14.21
C THR A 485 -15.93 -7.49 13.67
N ALA A 486 -14.94 -7.39 14.56
CA ALA A 486 -13.54 -7.28 14.12
C ALA A 486 -13.18 -8.37 13.11
N TRP A 487 -12.53 -7.98 12.01
CA TRP A 487 -12.20 -8.89 10.89
C TRP A 487 -11.45 -10.14 11.35
N MET A 488 -10.52 -9.97 12.29
CA MET A 488 -9.76 -11.08 12.88
C MET A 488 -10.65 -12.13 13.57
N THR A 489 -11.82 -11.75 14.08
CA THR A 489 -12.79 -12.67 14.70
C THR A 489 -13.40 -13.60 13.66
N GLU A 490 -13.76 -13.07 12.48
CA GLU A 490 -14.31 -13.86 11.37
C GLU A 490 -13.23 -14.81 10.80
N VAL A 491 -11.99 -14.32 10.67
CA VAL A 491 -10.83 -15.15 10.27
C VAL A 491 -10.54 -16.27 11.28
N ASP A 492 -10.50 -15.96 12.58
CA ASP A 492 -10.30 -16.97 13.63
C ASP A 492 -11.43 -18.01 13.62
N ALA A 493 -12.68 -17.59 13.36
CA ALA A 493 -13.82 -18.51 13.21
C ALA A 493 -13.65 -19.49 12.06
N VAL A 494 -13.18 -19.03 10.89
CA VAL A 494 -12.85 -19.91 9.76
C VAL A 494 -11.74 -20.89 10.15
N HIS A 495 -10.69 -20.44 10.83
CA HIS A 495 -9.64 -21.34 11.30
C HIS A 495 -10.18 -22.40 12.29
N GLY A 496 -11.08 -22.02 13.19
CA GLY A 496 -11.75 -22.95 14.11
C GLY A 496 -12.58 -23.99 13.36
N MET A 497 -13.43 -23.54 12.44
CA MET A 497 -14.24 -24.44 11.59
C MET A 497 -13.37 -25.36 10.75
N LEU A 498 -12.28 -24.87 10.16
CA LEU A 498 -11.34 -25.68 9.40
C LEU A 498 -10.64 -26.72 10.29
N ALA A 499 -10.29 -26.36 11.53
CA ALA A 499 -9.68 -27.29 12.47
C ALA A 499 -10.63 -28.44 12.87
N THR A 500 -11.94 -28.17 12.93
CA THR A 500 -12.97 -29.17 13.25
C THR A 500 -13.37 -30.01 12.03
N ALA A 501 -13.68 -29.37 10.91
CA ALA A 501 -14.21 -30.03 9.71
C ALA A 501 -13.12 -30.59 8.78
N GLY A 502 -11.88 -30.12 8.91
CA GLY A 502 -10.80 -30.41 7.98
C GLY A 502 -10.99 -29.75 6.61
N LYS A 503 -9.95 -29.81 5.77
CA LYS A 503 -9.99 -29.18 4.42
C LYS A 503 -11.10 -29.76 3.53
N ALA A 504 -11.40 -31.06 3.63
CA ALA A 504 -12.46 -31.70 2.83
C ALA A 504 -13.87 -31.35 3.32
N GLY A 505 -14.06 -31.07 4.61
CA GLY A 505 -15.37 -30.77 5.20
C GLY A 505 -15.70 -29.28 5.29
N ILE A 506 -14.72 -28.38 5.13
CA ILE A 506 -14.92 -26.95 5.39
C ILE A 506 -16.00 -26.32 4.52
N ALA A 507 -16.12 -26.69 3.24
CA ALA A 507 -17.15 -26.13 2.37
C ALA A 507 -18.57 -26.42 2.88
N ALA A 508 -18.83 -27.65 3.35
CA ALA A 508 -20.11 -28.04 3.92
C ALA A 508 -20.41 -27.33 5.25
N GLU A 509 -19.40 -27.16 6.11
CA GLU A 509 -19.54 -26.41 7.37
C GLU A 509 -19.86 -24.93 7.09
N LEU A 510 -19.17 -24.29 6.16
CA LEU A 510 -19.42 -22.90 5.78
C LEU A 510 -20.80 -22.73 5.12
N GLY A 511 -21.25 -23.68 4.30
CA GLY A 511 -22.60 -23.70 3.76
C GLY A 511 -23.68 -23.79 4.85
N THR A 512 -23.42 -24.61 5.89
CA THR A 512 -24.29 -24.73 7.08
C THR A 512 -24.36 -23.40 7.85
N GLN A 513 -23.21 -22.77 8.12
CA GLN A 513 -23.19 -21.47 8.81
C GLN A 513 -23.84 -20.35 7.98
N THR A 514 -23.68 -20.38 6.66
CA THR A 514 -24.33 -19.43 5.73
C THR A 514 -25.84 -19.55 5.79
N THR A 515 -26.37 -20.77 5.66
CA THR A 515 -27.80 -21.04 5.77
C THR A 515 -28.36 -20.63 7.13
N LYS A 516 -27.61 -20.88 8.21
CA LYS A 516 -27.99 -20.43 9.56
C LYS A 516 -28.03 -18.91 9.69
N ALA A 517 -27.09 -18.19 9.09
CA ALA A 517 -27.04 -16.74 9.12
C ALA A 517 -28.14 -16.10 8.27
N LEU A 518 -28.45 -16.68 7.10
CA LEU A 518 -29.57 -16.26 6.24
C LEU A 518 -30.92 -16.34 6.96
N ASN A 519 -31.11 -17.38 7.78
CA ASN A 519 -32.31 -17.56 8.59
C ASN A 519 -32.21 -16.92 9.99
N GLY A 520 -31.09 -16.27 10.29
CA GLY A 520 -30.78 -15.73 11.61
C GLY A 520 -31.30 -14.31 11.85
N GLU A 521 -31.13 -13.81 13.08
CA GLU A 521 -31.53 -12.45 13.44
C GLU A 521 -30.88 -11.33 12.60
N PRO A 522 -29.62 -11.43 12.12
CA PRO A 522 -29.05 -10.39 11.25
C PRO A 522 -29.91 -10.13 10.01
N MET A 523 -30.32 -11.17 9.29
CA MET A 523 -31.19 -11.00 8.12
C MET A 523 -32.63 -10.73 8.53
N THR A 524 -33.17 -11.50 9.47
CA THR A 524 -34.59 -11.44 9.81
C THR A 524 -34.99 -10.20 10.62
N LYS A 525 -34.06 -9.49 11.27
CA LYS A 525 -34.37 -8.31 12.08
C LYS A 525 -33.66 -7.03 11.63
N LEU A 526 -32.52 -7.12 10.94
CA LEU A 526 -31.73 -5.93 10.61
C LEU A 526 -31.73 -5.57 9.12
N ALA A 527 -32.12 -6.48 8.21
CA ALA A 527 -32.09 -6.22 6.77
C ALA A 527 -32.93 -4.98 6.38
N ALA A 528 -34.14 -4.87 6.92
CA ALA A 528 -35.01 -3.71 6.71
C ALA A 528 -34.56 -2.45 7.47
N LEU A 529 -33.59 -2.58 8.38
CA LEU A 529 -33.04 -1.46 9.14
C LEU A 529 -31.76 -0.89 8.52
N LEU A 530 -31.28 -1.42 7.39
CA LEU A 530 -30.10 -0.88 6.71
C LEU A 530 -30.29 0.60 6.36
N PRO A 531 -29.24 1.43 6.41
CA PRO A 531 -29.23 2.79 5.88
C PRO A 531 -29.73 2.88 4.43
N ALA A 532 -30.42 3.97 4.07
CA ALA A 532 -31.04 4.13 2.75
C ALA A 532 -30.02 4.08 1.58
N ASP A 533 -28.84 4.65 1.77
CA ASP A 533 -27.73 4.61 0.83
C ASP A 533 -27.29 3.17 0.55
N GLN A 534 -27.15 2.34 1.58
CA GLN A 534 -26.79 0.92 1.45
C GLN A 534 -27.90 0.08 0.80
N LEU A 535 -29.16 0.35 1.13
CA LEU A 535 -30.31 -0.30 0.48
C LEU A 535 -30.37 0.04 -1.01
N ASN A 536 -30.25 1.33 -1.36
CA ASN A 536 -30.28 1.80 -2.74
C ASN A 536 -29.06 1.36 -3.55
N ALA A 537 -27.91 1.18 -2.89
CA ALA A 537 -26.71 0.69 -3.53
C ALA A 537 -26.72 -0.83 -3.78
N GLY A 538 -27.76 -1.56 -3.32
CA GLY A 538 -27.95 -2.96 -3.64
C GLY A 538 -27.28 -3.96 -2.69
N GLN A 539 -27.01 -3.56 -1.43
CA GLN A 539 -26.37 -4.45 -0.46
C GLN A 539 -27.15 -5.77 -0.24
N LEU A 540 -28.49 -5.72 -0.21
CA LEU A 540 -29.30 -6.92 0.03
C LEU A 540 -29.14 -7.98 -1.08
N PRO A 541 -29.32 -7.66 -2.38
CA PRO A 541 -28.96 -8.55 -3.47
C PRO A 541 -27.52 -9.12 -3.36
N ALA A 542 -26.55 -8.28 -3.00
CA ALA A 542 -25.15 -8.70 -2.86
C ALA A 542 -24.93 -9.73 -1.74
N ILE A 543 -25.66 -9.64 -0.62
CA ILE A 543 -25.62 -10.65 0.46
C ILE A 543 -26.06 -12.02 -0.07
N PHE A 544 -27.15 -12.07 -0.84
CA PHE A 544 -27.68 -13.31 -1.37
C PHE A 544 -26.79 -13.90 -2.47
N ASP A 545 -26.23 -13.06 -3.35
CA ASP A 545 -25.23 -13.48 -4.34
C ASP A 545 -23.97 -14.08 -3.68
N ALA A 546 -23.50 -13.45 -2.60
CA ALA A 546 -22.38 -13.99 -1.83
C ALA A 546 -22.75 -15.32 -1.15
N ALA A 547 -23.98 -15.47 -0.63
CA ALA A 547 -24.44 -16.72 -0.04
C ALA A 547 -24.55 -17.85 -1.08
N THR A 548 -25.09 -17.58 -2.28
CA THR A 548 -25.08 -18.52 -3.40
C THR A 548 -23.67 -18.92 -3.77
N SER A 549 -22.72 -17.97 -3.77
CA SER A 549 -21.31 -18.25 -4.03
C SER A 549 -20.68 -19.18 -2.97
N VAL A 550 -21.11 -19.11 -1.70
CA VAL A 550 -20.65 -20.08 -0.68
C VAL A 550 -21.15 -21.48 -1.00
N LEU A 551 -22.42 -21.61 -1.35
CA LEU A 551 -23.07 -22.91 -1.58
C LEU A 551 -22.63 -23.56 -2.91
N ALA A 552 -22.22 -22.76 -3.88
CA ALA A 552 -21.76 -23.21 -5.20
C ALA A 552 -20.24 -23.37 -5.31
N ALA A 553 -19.47 -23.00 -4.27
CA ALA A 553 -18.02 -23.05 -4.31
C ALA A 553 -17.48 -24.47 -4.56
N GLY A 554 -16.61 -24.62 -5.57
CA GLY A 554 -16.04 -25.91 -5.95
C GLY A 554 -14.81 -26.33 -5.13
N SER A 555 -14.27 -25.40 -4.34
CA SER A 555 -13.04 -25.63 -3.56
C SER A 555 -13.11 -25.05 -2.13
N PRO A 556 -12.29 -25.56 -1.20
CA PRO A 556 -12.13 -24.99 0.14
C PRO A 556 -11.78 -23.50 0.12
N GLU A 557 -10.87 -23.09 -0.77
CA GLU A 557 -10.41 -21.71 -0.94
C GLU A 557 -11.55 -20.78 -1.38
N GLU A 558 -12.30 -21.16 -2.43
CA GLU A 558 -13.47 -20.41 -2.91
C GLU A 558 -14.56 -20.33 -1.83
N SER A 559 -14.85 -21.43 -1.12
CA SER A 559 -15.90 -21.44 -0.08
C SER A 559 -15.56 -20.54 1.09
N ILE A 560 -14.30 -20.52 1.55
CA ILE A 560 -13.82 -19.62 2.60
C ILE A 560 -13.90 -18.16 2.15
N LYS A 561 -13.47 -17.86 0.91
CA LYS A 561 -13.50 -16.50 0.36
C LYS A 561 -14.93 -15.98 0.26
N ALA A 562 -15.82 -16.78 -0.32
CA ALA A 562 -17.23 -16.47 -0.43
C ALA A 562 -17.86 -16.29 0.95
N TYR A 563 -17.52 -17.14 1.93
CA TYR A 563 -18.10 -17.07 3.27
C TYR A 563 -17.70 -15.78 3.98
N LEU A 564 -16.41 -15.44 3.98
CA LEU A 564 -15.94 -14.20 4.60
C LEU A 564 -16.51 -12.95 3.90
N THR A 565 -16.72 -13.01 2.58
CA THR A 565 -17.41 -11.95 1.83
C THR A 565 -18.87 -11.83 2.28
N PHE A 566 -19.61 -12.93 2.31
CA PHE A 566 -20.98 -12.99 2.82
C PHE A 566 -21.10 -12.42 4.24
N ARG A 567 -20.20 -12.81 5.14
CA ARG A 567 -20.14 -12.31 6.52
C ARG A 567 -19.92 -10.79 6.59
N ASN A 568 -19.04 -10.27 5.74
CA ASN A 568 -18.74 -8.84 5.66
C ASN A 568 -19.93 -8.01 5.17
N LEU A 569 -20.77 -8.61 4.32
CA LEU A 569 -21.96 -7.99 3.74
C LEU A 569 -23.19 -8.04 4.66
N LEU A 570 -23.22 -8.90 5.69
CA LEU A 570 -24.40 -8.99 6.56
C LEU A 570 -24.77 -7.64 7.19
N PRO A 571 -26.07 -7.38 7.47
CA PRO A 571 -26.50 -6.08 7.96
C PRO A 571 -25.72 -5.63 9.20
N TYR A 572 -25.22 -4.40 9.16
CA TYR A 572 -24.38 -3.77 10.19
C TYR A 572 -23.11 -4.56 10.56
N ALA A 573 -22.63 -5.50 9.73
CA ALA A 573 -21.31 -6.12 9.94
C ALA A 573 -20.19 -5.12 9.65
N THR A 574 -20.38 -4.32 8.61
CA THR A 574 -19.54 -3.18 8.23
C THR A 574 -20.43 -1.96 8.10
N VAL A 575 -20.05 -0.86 8.72
CA VAL A 575 -20.79 0.41 8.72
C VAL A 575 -19.90 1.54 8.19
N ASP A 576 -20.47 2.58 7.61
CA ASP A 576 -19.68 3.72 7.13
C ASP A 576 -19.25 4.67 8.28
N ALA A 577 -20.05 4.70 9.34
CA ALA A 577 -19.81 5.52 10.53
C ALA A 577 -18.61 5.05 11.36
N GLY A 578 -18.01 6.00 12.08
CA GLY A 578 -17.01 5.73 13.12
C GLY A 578 -15.56 5.79 12.65
N ASP A 579 -14.65 5.31 13.51
CA ASP A 579 -13.21 5.34 13.25
C ASP A 579 -12.80 4.14 12.38
N ARG A 580 -12.15 4.44 11.25
CA ARG A 580 -11.65 3.44 10.28
C ARG A 580 -10.26 2.90 10.68
N GLY A 581 -9.67 3.38 11.77
CA GLY A 581 -8.29 3.12 12.19
C GLY A 581 -8.00 1.72 12.75
N GLY A 582 -9.02 0.88 12.97
CA GLY A 582 -8.87 -0.47 13.52
C GLY A 582 -8.54 -0.46 15.03
N HIS A 583 -9.45 -0.99 15.85
CA HIS A 583 -9.40 -0.86 17.31
C HIS A 583 -8.47 -1.86 18.03
N GLY A 584 -7.21 -1.96 17.57
CA GLY A 584 -6.22 -2.87 18.17
C GLY A 584 -6.59 -4.34 18.01
N GLU A 585 -7.25 -4.68 16.90
CA GLU A 585 -7.62 -6.05 16.53
C GLU A 585 -6.38 -6.95 16.57
N ARG A 586 -6.34 -7.87 17.53
CA ARG A 586 -5.26 -8.84 17.67
C ARG A 586 -5.80 -10.19 18.10
N ARG A 587 -5.13 -11.24 17.63
CA ARG A 587 -5.44 -12.61 18.01
C ARG A 587 -5.40 -12.76 19.54
N GLY A 588 -6.43 -13.38 20.10
CA GLY A 588 -6.56 -13.59 21.55
C GLY A 588 -7.14 -12.42 22.35
N ALA A 589 -7.45 -11.28 21.73
CA ALA A 589 -8.19 -10.20 22.39
C ALA A 589 -9.57 -10.70 22.90
N LYS A 590 -10.13 -10.00 23.89
CA LYS A 590 -11.44 -10.33 24.45
C LYS A 590 -12.55 -9.94 23.46
N ALA A 591 -13.66 -10.67 23.47
CA ALA A 591 -14.82 -10.38 22.62
C ALA A 591 -15.29 -8.92 22.73
N THR A 592 -15.26 -8.32 23.92
CA THR A 592 -15.65 -6.91 24.13
C THR A 592 -14.68 -5.91 23.51
N THR A 593 -13.40 -6.27 23.34
CA THR A 593 -12.40 -5.43 22.66
C THR A 593 -12.53 -5.53 21.15
N LEU A 594 -12.97 -6.68 20.65
CA LEU A 594 -13.15 -6.96 19.22
C LEU A 594 -14.52 -6.56 18.68
N PHE A 595 -15.41 -6.02 19.53
CA PHE A 595 -16.72 -5.54 19.14
C PHE A 595 -16.69 -4.02 19.14
N ASP A 596 -16.76 -3.40 17.96
CA ASP A 596 -16.78 -1.95 17.83
C ASP A 596 -18.20 -1.41 18.08
N ALA A 597 -18.52 -1.25 19.36
CA ALA A 597 -19.80 -0.70 19.79
C ALA A 597 -19.93 0.80 19.46
N GLU A 598 -18.82 1.53 19.33
CA GLU A 598 -18.82 2.98 19.10
C GLU A 598 -19.21 3.27 17.64
N SER A 599 -18.57 2.61 16.67
CA SER A 599 -18.94 2.75 15.26
C SER A 599 -20.37 2.25 14.99
N LEU A 600 -20.78 1.17 15.64
CA LEU A 600 -22.18 0.71 15.55
C LEU A 600 -23.16 1.72 16.13
N GLN A 601 -22.82 2.36 17.26
CA GLN A 601 -23.66 3.39 17.87
C GLN A 601 -23.76 4.62 16.95
N ALA A 602 -22.65 5.06 16.34
CA ALA A 602 -22.66 6.14 15.37
C ALA A 602 -23.52 5.81 14.14
N ALA A 603 -23.48 4.57 13.64
CA ALA A 603 -24.33 4.12 12.54
C ALA A 603 -25.82 4.10 12.92
N ILE A 604 -26.15 3.73 14.17
CA ILE A 604 -27.52 3.79 14.70
C ILE A 604 -28.01 5.25 14.71
N GLU A 605 -27.20 6.18 15.23
CA GLU A 605 -27.55 7.60 15.30
C GLU A 605 -27.78 8.20 13.90
N GLN A 606 -26.92 7.85 12.92
CA GLN A 606 -27.13 8.23 11.53
C GLN A 606 -28.45 7.69 10.98
N LYS A 607 -28.81 6.43 11.30
CA LYS A 607 -30.07 5.81 10.86
C LYS A 607 -31.29 6.47 11.50
N GLU A 608 -31.21 6.90 12.76
CA GLU A 608 -32.29 7.59 13.47
C GLU A 608 -32.55 8.99 12.91
N LEU A 609 -31.53 9.64 12.32
CA LEU A 609 -31.64 10.94 11.67
C LEU A 609 -32.14 10.86 10.22
N GLU A 610 -32.29 9.65 9.66
CA GLU A 610 -32.74 9.46 8.28
C GLU A 610 -34.23 9.84 8.14
N PRO A 611 -34.58 10.74 7.19
CA PRO A 611 -35.98 11.09 6.94
C PRO A 611 -36.83 9.86 6.60
N GLU A 612 -38.04 9.80 7.14
CA GLU A 612 -38.92 8.63 7.01
C GLU A 612 -39.29 8.34 5.55
N ASP A 613 -39.53 9.38 4.74
CA ASP A 613 -39.84 9.26 3.31
C ASP A 613 -38.67 8.70 2.50
N VAL A 614 -37.44 9.12 2.78
CA VAL A 614 -36.22 8.60 2.17
C VAL A 614 -36.04 7.12 2.51
N ARG A 615 -36.25 6.76 3.77
CA ARG A 615 -36.16 5.39 4.28
C ARG A 615 -37.17 4.47 3.62
N GLU A 616 -38.44 4.88 3.59
CA GLU A 616 -39.50 4.12 2.95
C GLU A 616 -39.26 3.95 1.45
N ALA A 617 -38.80 5.00 0.76
CA ALA A 617 -38.46 4.92 -0.66
C ALA A 617 -37.33 3.92 -0.91
N ALA A 618 -36.28 3.92 -0.08
CA ALA A 618 -35.19 2.96 -0.19
C ALA A 618 -35.64 1.52 0.09
N MET A 619 -36.51 1.30 1.09
CA MET A 619 -37.08 -0.02 1.38
C MET A 619 -37.96 -0.55 0.24
N ARG A 620 -38.81 0.30 -0.35
CA ARG A 620 -39.61 -0.05 -1.53
C ARG A 620 -38.73 -0.42 -2.72
N ASN A 621 -37.72 0.39 -3.02
CA ASN A 621 -36.76 0.10 -4.09
C ASN A 621 -36.04 -1.24 -3.85
N ALA A 622 -35.54 -1.47 -2.63
CA ALA A 622 -34.88 -2.72 -2.27
C ALA A 622 -35.83 -3.94 -2.35
N HIS A 623 -37.10 -3.78 -1.98
CA HIS A 623 -38.13 -4.81 -2.13
C HIS A 623 -38.30 -5.21 -3.61
N ASP A 624 -38.43 -4.22 -4.49
CA ASP A 624 -38.68 -4.45 -5.91
C ASP A 624 -37.48 -5.14 -6.57
N VAL A 625 -36.26 -4.67 -6.26
CA VAL A 625 -35.01 -5.28 -6.75
C VAL A 625 -34.86 -6.72 -6.25
N LEU A 626 -35.13 -7.00 -4.96
CA LEU A 626 -35.07 -8.36 -4.42
C LEU A 626 -36.10 -9.28 -5.06
N THR A 627 -37.35 -8.82 -5.19
CA THR A 627 -38.45 -9.59 -5.78
C THR A 627 -38.14 -9.95 -7.23
N ALA A 628 -37.67 -8.99 -8.02
CA ALA A 628 -37.24 -9.23 -9.41
C ALA A 628 -36.05 -10.20 -9.50
N SER A 629 -35.20 -10.23 -8.47
CA SER A 629 -34.01 -11.09 -8.41
C SER A 629 -34.29 -12.52 -7.97
N LEU A 630 -35.44 -12.82 -7.35
CA LEU A 630 -35.73 -14.15 -6.77
C LEU A 630 -35.45 -15.34 -7.72
N PRO A 631 -35.79 -15.30 -9.02
CA PRO A 631 -35.56 -16.43 -9.92
C PRO A 631 -34.10 -16.82 -10.11
N ARG A 632 -33.14 -15.93 -9.81
CA ARG A 632 -31.70 -16.18 -10.05
C ARG A 632 -31.01 -16.98 -8.94
N TRP A 633 -31.66 -17.14 -7.79
CA TRP A 633 -31.10 -17.87 -6.64
C TRP A 633 -31.77 -19.22 -6.47
N ASP A 634 -31.04 -20.22 -5.99
CA ASP A 634 -31.58 -21.53 -5.62
C ASP A 634 -32.03 -21.58 -4.15
N ASP A 635 -32.79 -22.62 -3.78
CA ASP A 635 -33.09 -22.90 -2.38
C ASP A 635 -31.81 -23.38 -1.67
N PRO A 636 -31.48 -22.91 -0.45
CA PRO A 636 -32.32 -22.14 0.49
C PRO A 636 -32.21 -20.61 0.37
N VAL A 637 -31.37 -20.08 -0.53
CA VAL A 637 -31.12 -18.63 -0.66
C VAL A 637 -32.37 -17.89 -1.13
N ARG A 638 -33.07 -18.44 -2.12
CA ARG A 638 -34.34 -17.89 -2.64
C ARG A 638 -35.39 -17.68 -1.55
N GLN A 639 -35.56 -18.67 -0.66
CA GLN A 639 -36.50 -18.57 0.46
C GLN A 639 -36.13 -17.44 1.44
N ALA A 640 -34.84 -17.32 1.79
CA ALA A 640 -34.37 -16.25 2.68
C ALA A 640 -34.53 -14.86 2.03
N ALA A 641 -34.27 -14.75 0.72
CA ALA A 641 -34.49 -13.53 -0.05
C ALA A 641 -35.97 -13.14 -0.09
N GLY A 642 -36.87 -14.10 -0.36
CA GLY A 642 -38.32 -13.86 -0.35
C GLY A 642 -38.83 -13.42 1.01
N THR A 643 -38.36 -14.07 2.09
CA THR A 643 -38.69 -13.66 3.47
C THR A 643 -38.21 -12.24 3.77
N THR A 644 -37.02 -11.88 3.29
CA THR A 644 -36.44 -10.55 3.47
C THR A 644 -37.22 -9.50 2.68
N ALA A 645 -37.62 -9.80 1.45
CA ALA A 645 -38.47 -8.93 0.65
C ALA A 645 -39.79 -8.63 1.37
N THR A 646 -40.51 -9.66 1.86
CA THR A 646 -41.74 -9.45 2.65
C THR A 646 -41.52 -8.49 3.82
N LYS A 647 -40.41 -8.63 4.56
CA LYS A 647 -40.09 -7.76 5.70
C LYS A 647 -39.81 -6.31 5.35
N LEU A 648 -39.39 -6.01 4.12
CA LEU A 648 -39.23 -4.63 3.66
C LEU A 648 -40.57 -3.90 3.49
N THR A 649 -41.69 -4.63 3.53
CA THR A 649 -43.05 -4.04 3.49
C THR A 649 -43.67 -3.85 4.88
N GLU A 650 -43.04 -4.39 5.91
CA GLU A 650 -43.52 -4.30 7.28
C GLU A 650 -43.15 -2.94 7.91
N PRO A 651 -43.98 -2.39 8.82
CA PRO A 651 -43.63 -1.21 9.59
C PRO A 651 -42.34 -1.43 10.39
N ILE A 652 -41.48 -0.42 10.41
CA ILE A 652 -40.20 -0.49 11.13
C ILE A 652 -40.44 -0.47 12.65
N ASP A 653 -39.72 -1.33 13.37
CA ASP A 653 -39.71 -1.35 14.83
C ASP A 653 -39.17 -0.03 15.40
N THR A 654 -40.00 0.65 16.21
CA THR A 654 -39.63 1.87 16.95
C THR A 654 -38.44 1.67 17.91
N ALA A 655 -38.09 0.43 18.28
CA ALA A 655 -36.95 0.11 19.14
C ALA A 655 -35.64 -0.20 18.35
N LEU A 656 -35.41 0.48 17.22
CA LEU A 656 -34.33 0.16 16.25
C LEU A 656 -32.94 0.06 16.92
N ALA A 657 -32.53 1.05 17.71
CA ALA A 657 -31.21 1.12 18.32
C ALA A 657 -30.92 -0.10 19.21
N LYS A 658 -31.89 -0.45 20.06
CA LYS A 658 -31.79 -1.60 20.96
C LYS A 658 -31.73 -2.90 20.16
N THR A 659 -32.50 -3.01 19.08
CA THR A 659 -32.52 -4.19 18.22
C THR A 659 -31.19 -4.37 17.49
N ILE A 660 -30.67 -3.34 16.82
CA ILE A 660 -29.38 -3.39 16.10
C ILE A 660 -28.24 -3.79 17.04
N MET A 661 -28.08 -3.08 18.15
CA MET A 661 -26.99 -3.33 19.11
C MET A 661 -27.06 -4.75 19.69
N ARG A 662 -28.26 -5.21 20.08
CA ARG A 662 -28.46 -6.56 20.65
C ARG A 662 -28.11 -7.65 19.63
N VAL A 663 -28.63 -7.55 18.41
CA VAL A 663 -28.43 -8.56 17.36
C VAL A 663 -26.95 -8.65 17.00
N ARG A 664 -26.30 -7.53 16.70
CA ARG A 664 -24.87 -7.52 16.33
C ARG A 664 -23.96 -8.00 17.45
N ARG A 665 -24.21 -7.60 18.70
CA ARG A 665 -23.43 -8.09 19.84
C ARG A 665 -23.58 -9.59 20.05
N THR A 666 -24.79 -10.11 19.87
CA THR A 666 -25.07 -11.55 19.99
C THR A 666 -24.35 -12.33 18.89
N GLU A 667 -24.43 -11.83 17.65
CA GLU A 667 -23.79 -12.46 16.51
C GLU A 667 -22.26 -12.43 16.60
N HIS A 668 -21.68 -11.29 17.02
CA HIS A 668 -20.25 -11.19 17.28
C HIS A 668 -19.76 -12.22 18.29
N ARG A 669 -20.48 -12.39 19.41
CA ARG A 669 -20.14 -13.41 20.43
C ARG A 669 -20.21 -14.82 19.85
N ARG A 670 -21.20 -15.11 19.00
CA ARG A 670 -21.34 -16.41 18.34
C ARG A 670 -20.12 -16.72 17.48
N ILE A 671 -19.70 -15.80 16.62
CA ILE A 671 -18.53 -15.97 15.74
C ILE A 671 -17.24 -16.07 16.56
N TYR A 672 -17.07 -15.20 17.55
CA TYR A 672 -15.92 -15.24 18.45
C TYR A 672 -15.76 -16.60 19.13
N ASN A 673 -16.87 -17.23 19.52
CA ASN A 673 -16.85 -18.56 20.12
C ASN A 673 -16.46 -19.65 19.11
N LEU A 674 -16.90 -19.56 17.84
CA LEU A 674 -16.47 -20.49 16.78
C LEU A 674 -14.95 -20.47 16.61
N GLY A 675 -14.31 -19.30 16.64
CA GLY A 675 -12.86 -19.18 16.50
C GLY A 675 -12.05 -19.72 17.68
N ARG A 676 -12.70 -20.05 18.79
CA ARG A 676 -12.08 -20.61 20.00
C ARG A 676 -12.40 -22.07 20.25
N GLN A 677 -13.20 -22.70 19.39
CA GLN A 677 -13.35 -24.14 19.41
C GLN A 677 -12.03 -24.77 18.95
N GLN A 678 -11.11 -24.99 19.89
CA GLN A 678 -9.96 -25.85 19.62
C GLN A 678 -10.46 -27.28 19.55
N PRO A 679 -9.99 -28.10 18.59
CA PRO A 679 -10.21 -29.53 18.68
C PRO A 679 -9.65 -29.99 20.04
N PRO A 680 -10.35 -30.89 20.76
CA PRO A 680 -9.82 -31.44 22.00
C PRO A 680 -8.41 -31.93 21.72
N SER A 681 -7.42 -31.47 22.49
CA SER A 681 -6.04 -31.90 22.29
C SER A 681 -6.04 -33.43 22.40
N THR A 682 -5.79 -34.11 21.29
CA THR A 682 -5.52 -35.55 21.29
C THR A 682 -4.22 -35.73 22.05
N LYS A 683 -4.33 -35.97 23.36
CA LYS A 683 -3.22 -36.40 24.20
C LYS A 683 -2.87 -37.84 23.90
#